data_AF-A0A3C1YEM0-F1
#
_entry.id   AF-A0A3C1YEM0-F1
#
_cell.length_a   1.000
_cell.length_b   1.000
_cell.length_c   1.000
_cell.angle_alpha   90.00
_cell.angle_beta   90.00
_cell.angle_gamma   90.00
#
_symmetry.space_group_name_H-M   'P 1'
#
loop_
_entity.id
_entity.type
_entity.pdbx_description
1 polymer ?
#
loop_
_entity_poly.entity_id
_entity_poly.type
_entity_poly.pdbx_seq_one_letter_code
_entity_poly.pdbx_strand_id
1 'polypeptide(L)'
;MPAVCPRLLRCGLPCALPAGDACRHRHTLQRHRACGRAGGAGGDRLVSFSAAFDGRAISSTLQYPNTLASYLVAGFVLGLGLWSASGSLFFRLFVPVGNFLLLLVIFNTFSRGTWLLIPFLLLLFLLLLARRELLKNVYIIFLVTAISFLVGRSFIPALAAADFRRAAYLVILGLVLSFAGALLYEIITRIVKRGDAEERSRGILVNIIIVFMIINIGAYIYYAFTTLPALSGQVMPRRLLEYTQTARPGDLSFESRLDMKITALRIFRDHPVAGIGGRGWASLYHQYQPLLFYTTEVHNHYLQVLVEAGIIGFLAFAAIWGFFLATLYRLFPRPGDDPEEDEEAERRWILVWTAGVSALGMGLHSAIDFDLSLPAMAIFLWSLLAVVRGPMQADPSAVLVPSDLRAAAAGSTPAATPAATPVIWFPYWGASLSMVFVALLLIFPAYRFSQAGMWGAKGAQQIEAGDLFMANEHYMQAVRLDPFQATYRADLAQLYSVAGVNEGDQLLIEKAYYQAAAAAALKPYDPVIASKLINVYQLLGEKDRAIAKADILLAVNPLNIANYELVMELNFGQALALLAQARRPDAQVRAETMIRAGAMLDESVARLRRQYPAGPIYWGGRTLYYSDRISLRVAQAQTILEALTGAAPRSTGTPGAGAQPAHPAQQAQAVLPHAKEVLRELAVGQKGGETAGAEIKIEALIWLVAAAHLDGGPDAAALLLAALTPADQQAYIAEEAYWLVKLLIAEEGS
;
A
#
# COMPACT_ATOMS: atom_id res chain seq x y z
N MET A 1 -37.67 14.44 -18.52
CA MET A 1 -37.61 15.85 -18.94
C MET A 1 -36.14 16.20 -19.18
N PRO A 2 -35.75 16.58 -20.42
CA PRO A 2 -34.35 16.87 -20.78
C PRO A 2 -34.07 18.38 -20.78
N ALA A 3 -32.91 18.80 -20.27
CA ALA A 3 -32.23 20.11 -20.46
C ALA A 3 -31.16 20.26 -19.36
N VAL A 4 -29.92 20.71 -19.53
CA VAL A 4 -29.12 21.27 -20.62
C VAL A 4 -27.66 21.08 -20.18
N CYS A 5 -26.81 20.48 -21.03
CA CYS A 5 -25.35 20.56 -20.91
C CYS A 5 -24.88 21.94 -21.38
N PRO A 6 -24.08 22.70 -20.62
CA PRO A 6 -23.28 23.76 -21.20
C PRO A 6 -22.05 23.13 -21.87
N ARG A 7 -22.08 23.14 -23.21
CA ARG A 7 -20.92 23.03 -24.08
C ARG A 7 -19.93 24.13 -23.72
N LEU A 8 -18.70 23.78 -23.32
CA LEU A 8 -17.49 24.61 -23.49
C LEU A 8 -16.26 23.75 -23.16
N LEU A 9 -15.73 23.08 -24.19
CA LEU A 9 -14.35 22.57 -24.31
C LEU A 9 -14.18 22.13 -25.76
N ARG A 10 -14.01 23.10 -26.67
CA ARG A 10 -13.40 22.86 -27.97
C ARG A 10 -11.90 23.10 -27.82
N CYS A 11 -11.21 22.13 -27.22
CA CYS A 11 -9.79 21.92 -27.42
C CYS A 11 -9.65 20.48 -27.92
N GLY A 12 -9.51 20.32 -29.24
CA GLY A 12 -9.28 19.05 -29.90
C GLY A 12 -7.87 18.55 -29.65
N LEU A 13 -7.69 17.81 -28.57
CA LEU A 13 -6.55 16.91 -28.36
C LEU A 13 -7.15 15.61 -27.82
N PRO A 14 -6.99 14.46 -28.51
CA PRO A 14 -7.38 13.18 -27.93
C PRO A 14 -6.50 12.96 -26.70
N CYS A 15 -7.13 12.68 -25.54
CA CYS A 15 -6.43 12.15 -24.38
C CYS A 15 -5.81 10.79 -24.75
N ALA A 16 -4.61 10.81 -25.33
CA ALA A 16 -3.89 9.63 -25.78
C ALA A 16 -3.08 8.98 -24.64
N LEU A 17 -3.72 8.78 -23.48
CA LEU A 17 -3.28 7.82 -22.47
C LEU A 17 -4.51 7.06 -21.99
N PRO A 18 -4.44 5.74 -21.81
CA PRO A 18 -5.55 5.01 -21.23
C PRO A 18 -5.77 5.59 -19.83
N ALA A 19 -6.95 6.18 -19.61
CA ALA A 19 -7.46 6.61 -18.32
C ALA A 19 -7.74 5.42 -17.37
N GLY A 20 -6.94 4.36 -17.48
CA GLY A 20 -7.15 3.05 -16.90
C GLY A 20 -6.65 2.92 -15.47
N ASP A 21 -5.48 3.48 -15.11
CA ASP A 21 -4.81 3.04 -13.87
C ASP A 21 -4.53 4.16 -12.85
N ALA A 22 -4.30 5.41 -13.27
CA ALA A 22 -4.18 6.54 -12.33
C ALA A 22 -5.53 6.94 -11.70
N CYS A 23 -6.63 6.78 -12.45
CA CYS A 23 -7.98 6.94 -11.91
C CYS A 23 -8.47 5.72 -11.12
N ARG A 24 -7.82 4.55 -11.20
CA ARG A 24 -8.23 3.37 -10.39
C ARG A 24 -7.93 3.52 -8.91
N HIS A 25 -6.89 4.29 -8.55
CA HIS A 25 -6.64 4.63 -7.15
C HIS A 25 -7.63 5.64 -6.56
N ARG A 26 -8.34 6.43 -7.39
CA ARG A 26 -9.49 7.25 -6.95
C ARG A 26 -10.83 6.51 -7.08
N HIS A 27 -10.96 5.61 -8.05
CA HIS A 27 -12.17 4.80 -8.24
C HIS A 27 -12.33 3.70 -7.21
N THR A 28 -11.31 3.31 -6.43
CA THR A 28 -11.53 2.49 -5.22
C THR A 28 -12.36 3.26 -4.18
N LEU A 29 -12.14 4.56 -4.00
CA LEU A 29 -12.98 5.40 -3.11
C LEU A 29 -14.41 5.61 -3.65
N GLN A 30 -14.60 5.67 -4.98
CA GLN A 30 -15.93 5.86 -5.58
C GLN A 30 -16.71 4.56 -5.88
N ARG A 31 -16.07 3.45 -6.25
CA ARG A 31 -16.74 2.15 -6.44
C ARG A 31 -17.26 1.58 -5.11
N HIS A 32 -16.62 1.90 -3.99
CA HIS A 32 -17.18 1.62 -2.67
C HIS A 32 -18.44 2.43 -2.35
N ARG A 33 -18.65 3.60 -2.97
CA ARG A 33 -19.93 4.33 -2.89
C ARG A 33 -21.01 3.73 -3.80
N ALA A 34 -20.63 3.13 -4.93
CA ALA A 34 -21.57 2.50 -5.86
C ALA A 34 -22.10 1.15 -5.36
N CYS A 35 -21.26 0.28 -4.77
CA CYS A 35 -21.75 -0.93 -4.08
C CYS A 35 -22.57 -0.60 -2.82
N GLY A 36 -22.42 0.60 -2.26
CA GLY A 36 -23.21 1.09 -1.12
C GLY A 36 -24.57 1.71 -1.49
N ARG A 37 -24.90 1.85 -2.79
CA ARG A 37 -26.17 2.43 -3.27
C ARG A 37 -27.21 1.40 -3.74
N ALA A 38 -26.83 0.13 -3.89
CA ALA A 38 -27.74 -0.94 -4.33
C ALA A 38 -28.38 -1.75 -3.18
N GLY A 39 -28.17 -1.36 -1.92
CA GLY A 39 -28.72 -2.07 -0.75
C GLY A 39 -29.55 -1.15 0.13
N GLY A 40 -30.87 -1.19 -0.07
CA GLY A 40 -31.89 -0.96 0.96
C GLY A 40 -32.08 0.48 1.46
N ALA A 41 -33.15 1.11 0.97
CA ALA A 41 -33.85 2.13 1.73
C ALA A 41 -34.36 1.50 3.05
N GLY A 42 -34.14 2.18 4.18
CA GLY A 42 -34.73 1.84 5.47
C GLY A 42 -33.70 1.44 6.53
N GLY A 43 -33.23 2.42 7.30
CA GLY A 43 -32.38 2.22 8.47
C GLY A 43 -31.34 3.33 8.58
N ASP A 44 -31.60 4.33 9.43
CA ASP A 44 -30.64 5.37 9.77
C ASP A 44 -29.30 4.72 10.17
N ARG A 45 -28.28 4.93 9.33
CA ARG A 45 -26.91 4.55 9.65
C ARG A 45 -26.41 5.51 10.75
N LEU A 46 -26.49 5.09 12.01
CA LEU A 46 -26.03 5.87 13.17
C LEU A 46 -24.58 6.41 13.01
N VAL A 47 -23.70 5.70 12.30
CA VAL A 47 -22.41 6.22 11.79
C VAL A 47 -22.05 5.47 10.50
N SER A 48 -21.84 6.17 9.37
CA SER A 48 -21.36 5.52 8.14
C SER A 48 -19.83 5.53 8.07
N PHE A 49 -19.19 4.37 8.29
CA PHE A 49 -17.75 4.21 8.09
C PHE A 49 -17.49 3.10 7.07
N SER A 50 -17.41 3.46 5.80
CA SER A 50 -17.42 2.54 4.66
C SER A 50 -16.25 1.54 4.60
N ALA A 51 -15.20 1.75 5.40
CA ALA A 51 -14.00 0.89 5.45
C ALA A 51 -13.91 0.04 6.73
N ALA A 52 -14.88 0.12 7.66
CA ALA A 52 -14.84 -0.66 8.91
C ALA A 52 -15.13 -2.16 8.69
N PHE A 53 -15.93 -2.46 7.68
CA PHE A 53 -16.27 -3.81 7.25
C PHE A 53 -16.43 -3.83 5.74
N ASP A 54 -15.76 -4.77 5.10
CA ASP A 54 -15.60 -4.79 3.65
C ASP A 54 -16.42 -5.92 2.97
N GLY A 55 -17.37 -6.49 3.72
CA GLY A 55 -18.20 -7.62 3.30
C GLY A 55 -17.60 -9.00 3.64
N ARG A 56 -16.31 -9.07 4.00
CA ARG A 56 -15.62 -10.33 4.35
C ARG A 56 -14.90 -10.24 5.70
N ALA A 57 -14.17 -9.16 5.96
CA ALA A 57 -13.35 -8.99 7.16
C ALA A 57 -13.69 -7.68 7.89
N ILE A 58 -13.53 -7.72 9.22
CA ILE A 58 -13.63 -6.54 10.07
C ILE A 58 -12.28 -5.82 10.07
N SER A 59 -12.29 -4.53 9.76
CA SER A 59 -11.10 -3.67 9.70
C SER A 59 -11.16 -2.47 10.65
N SER A 60 -12.34 -2.19 11.25
CA SER A 60 -12.53 -1.13 12.26
C SER A 60 -12.11 0.27 11.75
N THR A 61 -11.92 1.21 12.67
CA THR A 61 -11.36 2.55 12.41
C THR A 61 -9.91 2.52 11.94
N LEU A 62 -9.19 1.41 12.17
CA LEU A 62 -7.84 1.17 11.65
C LEU A 62 -7.83 0.92 10.13
N GLN A 63 -8.97 0.56 9.53
CA GLN A 63 -9.15 0.31 8.09
C GLN A 63 -8.21 -0.76 7.49
N TYR A 64 -7.50 -1.50 8.34
CA TYR A 64 -6.58 -2.56 7.93
C TYR A 64 -6.70 -3.76 8.88
N PRO A 65 -7.17 -4.93 8.40
CA PRO A 65 -7.57 -6.04 9.25
C PRO A 65 -6.40 -6.68 9.99
N ASN A 66 -5.21 -6.73 9.38
CA ASN A 66 -4.02 -7.33 10.01
C ASN A 66 -3.56 -6.50 11.21
N THR A 67 -3.50 -5.18 11.07
CA THR A 67 -3.14 -4.29 12.18
C THR A 67 -4.22 -4.27 13.26
N LEU A 68 -5.51 -4.33 12.90
CA LEU A 68 -6.58 -4.52 13.89
C LEU A 68 -6.38 -5.81 14.69
N ALA A 69 -6.09 -6.92 14.01
CA ALA A 69 -5.86 -8.20 14.68
C ALA A 69 -4.67 -8.13 15.66
N SER A 70 -3.55 -7.54 15.23
CA SER A 70 -2.36 -7.28 16.05
C SER A 70 -2.69 -6.46 17.31
N TYR A 71 -3.44 -5.35 17.14
CA TYR A 71 -3.90 -4.50 18.25
C TYR A 71 -4.77 -5.28 19.26
N LEU A 72 -5.75 -6.04 18.76
CA LEU A 72 -6.68 -6.77 19.62
C LEU A 72 -6.00 -7.94 20.34
N VAL A 73 -4.97 -8.57 19.76
CA VAL A 73 -4.20 -9.63 20.43
C VAL A 73 -3.43 -9.07 21.62
N ALA A 74 -2.80 -7.91 21.46
CA ALA A 74 -2.18 -7.21 22.58
C ALA A 74 -3.23 -6.86 23.65
N GLY A 75 -4.40 -6.36 23.27
CA GLY A 75 -5.52 -6.14 24.19
C GLY A 75 -6.00 -7.41 24.90
N PHE A 76 -6.06 -8.52 24.19
CA PHE A 76 -6.45 -9.83 24.74
C PHE A 76 -5.45 -10.32 25.78
N VAL A 77 -4.15 -10.24 25.49
CA VAL A 77 -3.08 -10.57 26.45
C VAL A 77 -3.16 -9.66 27.68
N LEU A 78 -3.31 -8.33 27.50
CA LEU A 78 -3.55 -7.39 28.61
C LEU A 78 -4.74 -7.80 29.48
N GLY A 79 -5.85 -8.22 28.88
CA GLY A 79 -7.01 -8.74 29.60
C GLY A 79 -6.68 -9.97 30.44
N LEU A 80 -5.88 -10.91 29.92
CA LEU A 80 -5.45 -12.08 30.70
C LEU A 80 -4.65 -11.68 31.94
N GLY A 81 -3.69 -10.77 31.79
CA GLY A 81 -2.89 -10.27 32.92
C GLY A 81 -3.72 -9.53 33.96
N LEU A 82 -4.62 -8.64 33.53
CA LEU A 82 -5.53 -7.91 34.43
C LEU A 82 -6.44 -8.87 35.20
N TRP A 83 -6.94 -9.91 34.54
CA TRP A 83 -7.76 -10.94 35.18
C TRP A 83 -6.95 -11.81 36.16
N SER A 84 -5.70 -12.13 35.81
CA SER A 84 -4.78 -12.89 36.66
C SER A 84 -4.43 -12.11 37.93
N ALA A 85 -4.07 -10.82 37.79
CA ALA A 85 -3.66 -9.96 38.90
C ALA A 85 -4.81 -9.42 39.77
N SER A 86 -6.06 -9.40 39.28
CA SER A 86 -7.17 -8.76 40.00
C SER A 86 -7.68 -9.56 41.20
N GLY A 87 -7.81 -8.88 42.35
CA GLY A 87 -8.53 -9.39 43.52
C GLY A 87 -10.05 -9.19 43.47
N SER A 88 -10.54 -8.28 42.62
CA SER A 88 -11.95 -7.89 42.59
C SER A 88 -12.80 -8.88 41.78
N LEU A 89 -13.94 -9.29 42.35
CA LEU A 89 -14.88 -10.18 41.67
C LEU A 89 -15.43 -9.54 40.38
N PHE A 90 -15.63 -8.22 40.36
CA PHE A 90 -16.12 -7.51 39.19
C PHE A 90 -15.20 -7.74 37.98
N PHE A 91 -13.91 -7.45 38.11
CA PHE A 91 -12.94 -7.68 37.04
C PHE A 91 -12.80 -9.16 36.69
N ARG A 92 -12.90 -10.05 37.69
CA ARG A 92 -12.83 -11.51 37.45
C ARG A 92 -14.00 -12.05 36.63
N LEU A 93 -15.15 -11.37 36.63
CA LEU A 93 -16.32 -11.74 35.83
C LEU A 93 -16.39 -11.02 34.46
N PHE A 94 -16.02 -9.74 34.40
CA PHE A 94 -16.21 -8.92 33.19
C PHE A 94 -15.02 -8.90 32.23
N VAL A 95 -13.79 -9.11 32.70
CA VAL A 95 -12.62 -9.17 31.80
C VAL A 95 -12.72 -10.34 30.79
N PRO A 96 -13.15 -11.56 31.17
CA PRO A 96 -13.39 -12.63 30.20
C PRO A 96 -14.44 -12.29 29.14
N VAL A 97 -15.48 -11.54 29.51
CA VAL A 97 -16.51 -11.05 28.58
C VAL A 97 -15.90 -10.10 27.55
N GLY A 98 -15.03 -9.19 27.97
CA GLY A 98 -14.25 -8.33 27.07
C GLY A 98 -13.33 -9.13 26.16
N ASN A 99 -12.59 -10.10 26.70
CA ASN A 99 -11.69 -10.96 25.94
C ASN A 99 -12.41 -11.81 24.88
N PHE A 100 -13.65 -12.26 25.16
CA PHE A 100 -14.50 -12.89 24.15
C PHE A 100 -14.78 -11.95 22.97
N LEU A 101 -15.14 -10.68 23.23
CA LEU A 101 -15.37 -9.71 22.15
C LEU A 101 -14.10 -9.48 21.32
N LEU A 102 -12.95 -9.37 21.96
CA LEU A 102 -11.66 -9.21 21.27
C LEU A 102 -11.39 -10.40 20.36
N LEU A 103 -11.50 -11.64 20.87
CA LEU A 103 -11.28 -12.85 20.08
C LEU A 103 -12.30 -13.05 18.96
N LEU A 104 -13.57 -12.72 19.22
CA LEU A 104 -14.60 -12.74 18.18
C LEU A 104 -14.19 -11.83 17.01
N VAL A 105 -13.72 -10.61 17.28
CA VAL A 105 -13.26 -9.71 16.21
C VAL A 105 -11.96 -10.21 15.57
N ILE A 106 -10.98 -10.69 16.36
CA ILE A 106 -9.72 -11.25 15.84
C ILE A 106 -10.00 -12.37 14.83
N PHE A 107 -10.85 -13.34 15.16
CA PHE A 107 -11.17 -14.43 14.25
C PHE A 107 -11.84 -13.96 12.96
N ASN A 108 -12.55 -12.83 13.03
CA ASN A 108 -13.26 -12.21 11.91
C ASN A 108 -12.43 -11.15 11.16
N THR A 109 -11.15 -10.98 11.49
CA THR A 109 -10.19 -10.20 10.69
C THR A 109 -9.56 -11.03 9.56
N PHE A 110 -9.59 -12.37 9.67
CA PHE A 110 -8.91 -13.31 8.77
C PHE A 110 -7.37 -13.09 8.63
N SER A 111 -6.73 -12.40 9.60
CA SER A 111 -5.29 -12.14 9.59
C SER A 111 -4.45 -13.40 9.84
N ARG A 112 -4.04 -14.10 8.77
CA ARG A 112 -3.26 -15.37 8.88
C ARG A 112 -2.00 -15.24 9.74
N GLY A 113 -1.31 -14.10 9.64
CA GLY A 113 -0.12 -13.81 10.45
C GLY A 113 -0.43 -13.78 11.95
N THR A 114 -1.55 -13.18 12.32
CA THR A 114 -2.01 -13.15 13.70
C THR A 114 -2.42 -14.53 14.22
N TRP A 115 -3.12 -15.33 13.42
CA TRP A 115 -3.51 -16.69 13.82
C TRP A 115 -2.31 -17.59 14.10
N LEU A 116 -1.24 -17.45 13.32
CA LEU A 116 0.03 -18.15 13.57
C LEU A 116 0.72 -17.66 14.84
N LEU A 117 0.62 -16.35 15.13
CA LEU A 117 1.30 -15.70 16.24
C LEU A 117 0.62 -15.94 17.60
N ILE A 118 -0.72 -16.07 17.66
CA ILE A 118 -1.47 -16.23 18.92
C ILE A 118 -0.97 -17.42 19.77
N PRO A 119 -0.82 -18.67 19.24
CA PRO A 119 -0.33 -19.78 20.04
C PRO A 119 1.06 -19.53 20.63
N PHE A 120 1.94 -18.89 19.85
CA PHE A 120 3.28 -18.52 20.31
C PHE A 120 3.24 -17.47 21.43
N LEU A 121 2.42 -16.42 21.28
CA LEU A 121 2.27 -15.39 22.30
C LEU A 121 1.59 -15.88 23.58
N LEU A 122 0.61 -16.78 23.46
CA LEU A 122 -0.02 -17.41 24.60
C LEU A 122 0.97 -18.32 25.33
N LEU A 123 1.78 -19.10 24.61
CA LEU A 123 2.85 -19.88 25.22
C LEU A 123 3.84 -18.98 25.95
N LEU A 124 4.29 -17.90 25.30
CA LEU A 124 5.19 -16.92 25.90
C LEU A 124 4.57 -16.32 27.18
N PHE A 125 3.32 -15.86 27.12
CA PHE A 125 2.57 -15.38 28.29
C PHE A 125 2.59 -16.38 29.44
N LEU A 126 2.26 -17.66 29.17
CA LEU A 126 2.16 -18.68 30.21
C LEU A 126 3.52 -19.12 30.80
N LEU A 127 4.62 -19.06 30.03
CA LEU A 127 5.93 -19.59 30.41
C LEU A 127 6.53 -18.96 31.68
N LEU A 128 6.31 -17.65 31.88
CA LEU A 128 6.89 -16.90 33.00
C LEU A 128 5.86 -16.53 34.07
N LEU A 129 4.67 -17.16 34.06
CA LEU A 129 3.73 -17.08 35.17
C LEU A 129 4.08 -18.12 36.24
N ALA A 130 3.75 -17.80 37.50
CA ALA A 130 3.84 -18.80 38.55
C ALA A 130 2.89 -19.97 38.28
N ARG A 131 3.27 -21.17 38.75
CA ARG A 131 2.49 -22.40 38.54
C ARG A 131 1.04 -22.29 39.04
N ARG A 132 0.79 -21.45 40.06
CA ARG A 132 -0.55 -21.19 40.61
C ARG A 132 -1.47 -20.44 39.63
N GLU A 133 -0.91 -19.54 38.83
CA GLU A 133 -1.65 -18.75 37.85
C GLU A 133 -1.80 -19.47 36.50
N LEU A 134 -0.96 -20.48 36.22
CA LEU A 134 -0.95 -21.22 34.96
C LEU A 134 -2.32 -21.86 34.65
N LEU A 135 -2.84 -22.71 35.53
CA LEU A 135 -4.10 -23.43 35.30
C LEU A 135 -5.30 -22.49 35.20
N LYS A 136 -5.29 -21.43 36.01
CA LYS A 136 -6.30 -20.36 36.00
C LYS A 136 -6.36 -19.68 34.63
N ASN A 137 -5.21 -19.25 34.10
CA ASN A 137 -5.12 -18.60 32.79
C ASN A 137 -5.42 -19.57 31.63
N VAL A 138 -4.97 -20.81 31.71
CA VAL A 138 -5.30 -21.83 30.72
C VAL A 138 -6.81 -22.02 30.62
N TYR A 139 -7.51 -22.20 31.74
CA TYR A 139 -8.98 -22.31 31.74
C TYR A 139 -9.64 -21.14 31.02
N ILE A 140 -9.28 -19.89 31.37
CA ILE A 140 -9.96 -18.73 30.82
C ILE A 140 -9.68 -18.58 29.33
N ILE A 141 -8.44 -18.81 28.87
CA ILE A 141 -8.06 -18.79 27.45
C ILE A 141 -8.94 -19.76 26.67
N PHE A 142 -9.05 -21.00 27.15
CA PHE A 142 -9.85 -22.02 26.49
C PHE A 142 -11.35 -21.69 26.50
N LEU A 143 -11.88 -21.17 27.61
CA LEU A 143 -13.28 -20.76 27.71
C LEU A 143 -13.64 -19.69 26.67
N VAL A 144 -12.90 -18.57 26.65
CA VAL A 144 -13.22 -17.45 25.75
C VAL A 144 -12.93 -17.80 24.29
N THR A 145 -11.91 -18.62 24.02
CA THR A 145 -11.62 -19.14 22.68
C THR A 145 -12.75 -20.03 22.18
N ALA A 146 -13.22 -20.99 22.98
CA ALA A 146 -14.33 -21.89 22.66
C ALA A 146 -15.58 -21.11 22.23
N ILE A 147 -15.98 -20.15 23.06
CA ILE A 147 -17.18 -19.34 22.86
C ILE A 147 -17.00 -18.46 21.62
N SER A 148 -15.84 -17.84 21.44
CA SER A 148 -15.54 -17.00 20.27
C SER A 148 -15.60 -17.79 18.96
N PHE A 149 -15.11 -19.03 18.95
CA PHE A 149 -15.24 -19.93 17.80
C PHE A 149 -16.68 -20.33 17.51
N LEU A 150 -17.41 -20.76 18.55
CA LEU A 150 -18.80 -21.19 18.44
C LEU A 150 -19.69 -20.07 17.87
N VAL A 151 -19.53 -18.85 18.41
CA VAL A 151 -20.25 -17.65 17.97
C VAL A 151 -19.76 -17.22 16.58
N GLY A 152 -18.44 -17.14 16.39
CA GLY A 152 -17.80 -16.67 15.16
C GLY A 152 -18.22 -17.44 13.91
N ARG A 153 -18.38 -18.77 14.02
CA ARG A 153 -18.84 -19.64 12.92
C ARG A 153 -20.17 -19.18 12.30
N SER A 154 -21.09 -18.67 13.11
CA SER A 154 -22.42 -18.23 12.66
C SER A 154 -22.52 -16.72 12.48
N PHE A 155 -21.59 -15.96 13.06
CA PHE A 155 -21.61 -14.50 13.06
C PHE A 155 -21.34 -13.90 11.68
N ILE A 156 -20.31 -14.36 10.95
CA ILE A 156 -19.99 -13.84 9.61
C ILE A 156 -21.08 -14.14 8.59
N PRO A 157 -21.62 -15.37 8.49
CA PRO A 157 -22.74 -15.63 7.59
C PRO A 157 -23.95 -14.74 7.88
N ALA A 158 -24.26 -14.46 9.16
CA ALA A 158 -25.33 -13.55 9.53
C ALA A 158 -25.03 -12.10 9.09
N LEU A 159 -23.80 -11.62 9.30
CA LEU A 159 -23.39 -10.28 8.89
C LEU A 159 -23.38 -10.12 7.36
N ALA A 160 -22.89 -11.13 6.63
CA ALA A 160 -22.87 -11.17 5.17
C ALA A 160 -24.28 -11.23 4.57
N ALA A 161 -25.22 -11.91 5.24
CA ALA A 161 -26.63 -11.94 4.87
C ALA A 161 -27.41 -10.69 5.31
N ALA A 162 -26.74 -9.67 5.89
CA ALA A 162 -27.36 -8.49 6.49
C ALA A 162 -28.42 -8.81 7.58
N ASP A 163 -28.36 -9.99 8.20
CA ASP A 163 -29.22 -10.39 9.32
C ASP A 163 -28.61 -9.88 10.64
N PHE A 164 -28.69 -8.57 10.85
CA PHE A 164 -28.13 -7.90 12.02
C PHE A 164 -28.74 -8.37 13.34
N ARG A 165 -30.01 -8.81 13.31
CA ARG A 165 -30.69 -9.35 14.50
C ARG A 165 -30.06 -10.67 14.94
N ARG A 166 -29.82 -11.59 13.99
CA ARG A 166 -29.13 -12.85 14.29
C ARG A 166 -27.69 -12.60 14.73
N ALA A 167 -26.98 -11.68 14.07
CA ALA A 167 -25.62 -11.29 14.48
C ALA A 167 -25.60 -10.73 15.92
N ALA A 168 -26.54 -9.86 16.28
CA ALA A 168 -26.66 -9.32 17.63
C ALA A 168 -26.98 -10.39 18.68
N TYR A 169 -27.92 -11.31 18.39
CA TYR A 169 -28.23 -12.44 19.27
C TYR A 169 -27.00 -13.31 19.54
N LEU A 170 -26.21 -13.61 18.50
CA LEU A 170 -24.98 -14.40 18.63
C LEU A 170 -23.94 -13.72 19.53
N VAL A 171 -23.78 -12.40 19.41
CA VAL A 171 -22.90 -11.62 20.30
C VAL A 171 -23.40 -11.68 21.73
N ILE A 172 -24.70 -11.40 21.97
CA ILE A 172 -25.30 -11.44 23.31
C ILE A 172 -25.15 -12.82 23.95
N LEU A 173 -25.41 -13.89 23.18
CA LEU A 173 -25.21 -15.26 23.63
C LEU A 173 -23.77 -15.49 24.09
N GLY A 174 -22.79 -15.05 23.31
CA GLY A 174 -21.38 -15.15 23.69
C GLY A 174 -21.05 -14.37 24.96
N LEU A 175 -21.57 -13.14 25.12
CA LEU A 175 -21.39 -12.34 26.34
C LEU A 175 -21.92 -13.08 27.58
N VAL A 176 -23.13 -13.65 27.49
CA VAL A 176 -23.75 -14.40 28.60
C VAL A 176 -22.95 -15.67 28.90
N LEU A 177 -22.54 -16.44 27.88
CA LEU A 177 -21.76 -17.66 28.07
C LEU A 177 -20.39 -17.38 28.71
N SER A 178 -19.72 -16.30 28.30
CA SER A 178 -18.42 -15.91 28.88
C SER A 178 -18.56 -15.48 30.34
N PHE A 179 -19.60 -14.71 30.67
CA PHE A 179 -19.90 -14.32 32.04
C PHE A 179 -20.24 -15.54 32.91
N ALA A 180 -21.12 -16.42 32.42
CA ALA A 180 -21.53 -17.63 33.12
C ALA A 180 -20.35 -18.58 33.36
N GLY A 181 -19.46 -18.75 32.37
CA GLY A 181 -18.25 -19.56 32.52
C GLY A 181 -17.27 -18.97 33.55
N ALA A 182 -17.07 -17.65 33.55
CA ALA A 182 -16.26 -16.97 34.56
C ALA A 182 -16.86 -17.11 35.97
N LEU A 183 -18.18 -16.97 36.10
CA LEU A 183 -18.90 -17.17 37.37
C LEU A 183 -18.80 -18.61 37.87
N LEU A 184 -18.95 -19.59 36.97
CA LEU A 184 -18.81 -21.01 37.29
C LEU A 184 -17.41 -21.32 37.83
N TYR A 185 -16.37 -20.78 37.19
CA TYR A 185 -15.00 -20.91 37.67
C TYR A 185 -14.82 -20.36 39.10
N GLU A 186 -15.38 -19.18 39.40
CA GLU A 186 -15.35 -18.59 40.74
C GLU A 186 -16.11 -19.42 41.78
N ILE A 187 -17.27 -19.98 41.43
CA ILE A 187 -18.06 -20.84 42.32
C ILE A 187 -17.27 -22.12 42.63
N ILE A 188 -16.79 -22.81 41.60
CA ILE A 188 -16.05 -24.07 41.75
C ILE A 188 -14.79 -23.86 42.60
N THR A 189 -14.00 -22.82 42.29
CA THR A 189 -12.76 -22.55 43.04
C THR A 189 -13.02 -22.17 44.49
N ARG A 190 -14.12 -21.48 44.80
CA ARG A 190 -14.53 -21.20 46.20
C ARG A 190 -14.97 -22.45 46.95
N ILE A 191 -15.71 -23.36 46.30
CA ILE A 191 -16.14 -24.63 46.91
C ILE A 191 -14.92 -25.51 47.20
N VAL A 192 -14.01 -25.65 46.23
CA VAL A 192 -12.76 -26.42 46.39
C VAL A 192 -11.87 -25.84 47.49
N LYS A 193 -11.85 -24.51 47.68
CA LYS A 193 -11.07 -23.85 48.76
C LYS A 193 -11.72 -23.89 50.15
N ARG A 194 -13.04 -24.13 50.26
CA ARG A 194 -13.78 -24.09 51.54
C ARG A 194 -13.97 -25.43 52.24
N GLY A 195 -13.87 -26.54 51.51
CA GLY A 195 -13.95 -27.87 52.12
C GLY A 195 -12.57 -28.44 52.45
N ASP A 196 -12.50 -29.35 53.42
CA ASP A 196 -11.42 -30.34 53.60
C ASP A 196 -11.38 -31.35 52.42
N ALA A 197 -11.70 -30.89 51.20
CA ALA A 197 -11.73 -31.70 49.99
C ALA A 197 -10.30 -31.90 49.46
N GLU A 198 -9.49 -32.49 50.34
CA GLU A 198 -8.23 -33.20 50.20
C GLU A 198 -8.05 -33.71 48.77
N GLU A 199 -7.16 -33.06 48.00
CA GLU A 199 -6.51 -33.49 46.75
C GLU A 199 -7.37 -34.03 45.57
N ARG A 200 -8.29 -34.96 45.82
CA ARG A 200 -9.22 -35.61 44.90
C ARG A 200 -10.15 -34.63 44.17
N SER A 201 -10.70 -33.63 44.87
CA SER A 201 -11.57 -32.61 44.27
C SER A 201 -10.80 -31.70 43.29
N ARG A 202 -9.56 -31.37 43.64
CA ARG A 202 -8.62 -30.62 42.79
C ARG A 202 -8.19 -31.45 41.58
N GLY A 203 -7.96 -32.75 41.75
CA GLY A 203 -7.67 -33.68 40.65
C GLY A 203 -8.82 -33.82 39.65
N ILE A 204 -10.07 -33.89 40.12
CA ILE A 204 -11.26 -33.93 39.25
C ILE A 204 -11.39 -32.63 38.44
N LEU A 205 -11.21 -31.47 39.09
CA LEU A 205 -11.24 -30.17 38.41
C LEU A 205 -10.17 -30.07 37.31
N VAL A 206 -8.94 -30.51 37.62
CA VAL A 206 -7.83 -30.52 36.64
C VAL A 206 -8.17 -31.45 35.46
N ASN A 207 -8.71 -32.64 35.71
CA ASN A 207 -9.11 -33.56 34.65
C ASN A 207 -10.23 -32.99 33.77
N ILE A 208 -11.22 -32.32 34.36
CA ILE A 208 -12.28 -31.63 33.61
C ILE A 208 -11.70 -30.54 32.71
N ILE A 209 -10.76 -29.74 33.23
CA ILE A 209 -10.08 -28.70 32.45
C ILE A 209 -9.29 -29.34 31.29
N ILE A 210 -8.54 -30.43 31.53
CA ILE A 210 -7.78 -31.13 30.49
C ILE A 210 -8.70 -31.68 29.40
N VAL A 211 -9.80 -32.35 29.76
CA VAL A 211 -10.77 -32.87 28.78
C VAL A 211 -11.39 -31.74 27.97
N PHE A 212 -11.78 -30.65 28.64
CA PHE A 212 -12.29 -29.44 27.99
C PHE A 212 -11.27 -28.84 27.01
N MET A 213 -9.99 -28.83 27.37
CA MET A 213 -8.90 -28.40 26.48
C MET A 213 -8.75 -29.31 25.26
N ILE A 214 -8.74 -30.64 25.44
CA ILE A 214 -8.61 -31.60 24.34
C ILE A 214 -9.73 -31.40 23.32
N ILE A 215 -10.98 -31.22 23.79
CA ILE A 215 -12.14 -30.96 22.93
C ILE A 215 -11.95 -29.65 22.15
N ASN A 216 -11.49 -28.58 22.80
CA ASN A 216 -11.26 -27.29 22.16
C ASN A 216 -10.11 -27.30 21.17
N ILE A 217 -8.99 -27.95 21.50
CA ILE A 217 -7.86 -28.13 20.58
C ILE A 217 -8.34 -28.93 19.36
N GLY A 218 -9.07 -30.04 19.57
CA GLY A 218 -9.65 -30.83 18.49
C GLY A 218 -10.57 -30.03 17.59
N ALA A 219 -11.45 -29.20 18.17
CA ALA A 219 -12.35 -28.31 17.43
C ALA A 219 -11.59 -27.23 16.65
N TYR A 220 -10.56 -26.62 17.26
CA TYR A 220 -9.68 -25.64 16.62
C TYR A 220 -8.93 -26.25 15.45
N ILE A 221 -8.28 -27.40 15.65
CA ILE A 221 -7.52 -28.11 14.61
C ILE A 221 -8.48 -28.48 13.47
N TYR A 222 -9.64 -29.08 13.76
CA TYR A 222 -10.64 -29.41 12.74
C TYR A 222 -11.06 -28.17 11.93
N TYR A 223 -11.39 -27.08 12.60
CA TYR A 223 -11.77 -25.83 11.93
C TYR A 223 -10.63 -25.28 11.07
N ALA A 224 -9.44 -25.14 11.64
CA ALA A 224 -8.24 -24.69 10.96
C ALA A 224 -7.96 -25.52 9.69
N PHE A 225 -8.05 -26.86 9.77
CA PHE A 225 -7.92 -27.77 8.63
C PHE A 225 -8.98 -27.54 7.55
N THR A 226 -10.23 -27.28 7.93
CA THR A 226 -11.31 -27.01 6.95
C THR A 226 -11.22 -25.63 6.30
N THR A 227 -10.57 -24.67 6.95
CA THR A 227 -10.50 -23.27 6.49
C THR A 227 -9.14 -22.83 5.92
N LEU A 228 -8.07 -23.59 6.15
CA LEU A 228 -6.73 -23.32 5.62
C LEU A 228 -6.44 -24.24 4.42
N PRO A 229 -6.54 -23.74 3.17
CA PRO A 229 -6.29 -24.55 1.97
C PRO A 229 -4.88 -25.15 1.94
N ALA A 230 -3.90 -24.44 2.52
CA ALA A 230 -2.48 -24.82 2.53
C ALA A 230 -2.17 -26.10 3.33
N LEU A 231 -2.98 -26.44 4.34
CA LEU A 231 -2.79 -27.65 5.18
C LEU A 231 -3.59 -28.85 4.67
N SER A 232 -4.54 -28.63 3.75
CA SER A 232 -5.47 -29.67 3.27
C SER A 232 -4.87 -30.64 2.26
N GLY A 233 -3.62 -30.44 1.81
CA GLY A 233 -2.91 -31.36 0.90
C GLY A 233 -3.62 -31.63 -0.44
N GLN A 234 -4.70 -30.91 -0.75
CA GLN A 234 -5.43 -31.08 -1.99
C GLN A 234 -4.69 -30.35 -3.10
N VAL A 235 -4.14 -31.14 -4.03
CA VAL A 235 -3.87 -30.76 -5.41
C VAL A 235 -4.96 -29.78 -5.87
N MET A 236 -4.55 -28.53 -6.06
CA MET A 236 -5.32 -27.34 -6.48
C MET A 236 -6.78 -27.64 -6.88
N PRO A 237 -7.76 -27.48 -5.97
CA PRO A 237 -9.17 -27.50 -6.35
C PRO A 237 -9.48 -26.30 -7.25
N ARG A 238 -10.24 -26.52 -8.34
CA ARG A 238 -10.74 -25.49 -9.29
C ARG A 238 -11.40 -24.26 -8.63
N ARG A 239 -11.73 -24.30 -7.33
CA ARG A 239 -12.20 -23.14 -6.54
C ARG A 239 -11.11 -22.09 -6.25
N LEU A 240 -9.83 -22.42 -6.38
CA LEU A 240 -8.76 -21.42 -6.36
C LEU A 240 -8.74 -20.58 -7.65
N LEU A 241 -9.30 -21.06 -8.76
CA LEU A 241 -9.47 -20.25 -9.98
C LEU A 241 -10.52 -19.14 -9.78
N GLU A 242 -11.56 -19.40 -8.98
CA GLU A 242 -12.53 -18.38 -8.58
C GLU A 242 -11.97 -17.46 -7.48
N TYR A 243 -11.06 -17.96 -6.62
CA TYR A 243 -10.41 -17.13 -5.60
C TYR A 243 -9.25 -16.28 -6.15
N THR A 244 -8.59 -16.69 -7.24
CA THR A 244 -7.64 -15.84 -7.98
C THR A 244 -8.36 -14.79 -8.83
N GLN A 245 -9.63 -15.02 -9.20
CA GLN A 245 -10.48 -14.02 -9.85
C GLN A 245 -11.23 -13.11 -8.87
N THR A 246 -11.33 -13.48 -7.59
CA THR A 246 -11.99 -12.69 -6.52
C THR A 246 -11.06 -12.24 -5.39
N ALA A 247 -9.75 -12.42 -5.55
CA ALA A 247 -8.74 -11.69 -4.78
C ALA A 247 -8.89 -10.22 -5.14
N ARG A 248 -9.02 -9.37 -4.13
CA ARG A 248 -9.13 -7.93 -4.38
C ARG A 248 -7.91 -7.44 -5.16
N PRO A 249 -8.05 -6.37 -5.95
CA PRO A 249 -6.92 -5.50 -6.22
C PRO A 249 -6.36 -5.04 -4.85
N GLY A 250 -5.26 -5.65 -4.40
CA GLY A 250 -4.63 -5.36 -3.11
C GLY A 250 -4.50 -6.54 -2.12
N ASP A 251 -5.12 -7.70 -2.35
CA ASP A 251 -4.80 -8.89 -1.54
C ASP A 251 -3.46 -9.47 -2.02
N LEU A 252 -2.38 -9.00 -1.41
CA LEU A 252 -1.02 -9.43 -1.72
C LEU A 252 -0.84 -10.92 -1.39
N SER A 253 -0.50 -11.71 -2.41
CA SER A 253 -0.13 -13.12 -2.23
C SER A 253 1.11 -13.23 -1.35
N PHE A 254 1.31 -14.38 -0.70
CA PHE A 254 2.54 -14.66 0.06
C PHE A 254 3.80 -14.45 -0.79
N GLU A 255 3.75 -14.86 -2.06
CA GLU A 255 4.82 -14.65 -3.04
C GLU A 255 5.13 -13.16 -3.25
N SER A 256 4.10 -12.32 -3.42
CA SER A 256 4.31 -10.87 -3.57
C SER A 256 4.94 -10.24 -2.32
N ARG A 257 4.57 -10.71 -1.12
CA ARG A 257 5.21 -10.25 0.13
C ARG A 257 6.67 -10.71 0.23
N LEU A 258 7.03 -11.88 -0.30
CA LEU A 258 8.42 -12.32 -0.36
C LEU A 258 9.24 -11.47 -1.32
N ASP A 259 8.70 -11.19 -2.51
CA ASP A 259 9.35 -10.33 -3.49
C ASP A 259 9.50 -8.89 -2.98
N MET A 260 8.59 -8.37 -2.16
CA MET A 260 8.77 -7.10 -1.46
C MET A 260 9.98 -7.11 -0.53
N LYS A 261 10.18 -8.19 0.24
CA LYS A 261 11.34 -8.34 1.13
C LYS A 261 12.63 -8.41 0.34
N ILE A 262 12.65 -9.17 -0.76
CA ILE A 262 13.80 -9.24 -1.68
C ILE A 262 14.10 -7.85 -2.27
N THR A 263 13.07 -7.13 -2.69
CA THR A 263 13.17 -5.76 -3.23
C THR A 263 13.77 -4.83 -2.18
N ALA A 264 13.32 -4.89 -0.93
CA ALA A 264 13.85 -4.09 0.17
C ALA A 264 15.34 -4.38 0.44
N LEU A 265 15.74 -5.64 0.40
CA LEU A 265 17.13 -6.05 0.55
C LEU A 265 18.02 -5.55 -0.61
N ARG A 266 17.49 -5.50 -1.84
CA ARG A 266 18.21 -4.92 -2.98
C ARG A 266 18.43 -3.42 -2.80
N ILE A 267 17.40 -2.69 -2.36
CA ILE A 267 17.54 -1.24 -2.06
C ILE A 267 18.55 -1.02 -0.94
N PHE A 268 18.46 -1.79 0.15
CA PHE A 268 19.41 -1.70 1.27
C PHE A 268 20.86 -1.95 0.82
N ARG A 269 21.08 -2.97 -0.03
CA ARG A 269 22.42 -3.28 -0.54
C ARG A 269 23.05 -2.08 -1.25
N ASP A 270 22.25 -1.32 -1.98
CA ASP A 270 22.74 -0.16 -2.73
C ASP A 270 22.86 1.09 -1.83
N HIS A 271 22.13 1.15 -0.71
CA HIS A 271 22.10 2.29 0.23
C HIS A 271 22.21 1.88 1.73
N PRO A 272 23.30 1.22 2.14
CA PRO A 272 23.32 0.48 3.42
C PRO A 272 23.48 1.35 4.67
N VAL A 273 24.12 2.51 4.58
CA VAL A 273 24.55 3.27 5.78
C VAL A 273 23.38 4.05 6.39
N ALA A 274 22.85 5.01 5.63
CA ALA A 274 21.79 5.93 6.09
C ALA A 274 20.42 5.63 5.46
N GLY A 275 20.34 4.66 4.55
CA GLY A 275 19.14 4.41 3.77
C GLY A 275 18.84 5.53 2.78
N ILE A 276 17.58 5.60 2.34
CA ILE A 276 17.08 6.55 1.33
C ILE A 276 16.38 7.76 1.97
N GLY A 277 16.13 7.72 3.28
CA GLY A 277 15.24 8.65 3.97
C GLY A 277 13.79 8.17 3.98
N GLY A 278 12.95 8.89 4.74
CA GLY A 278 11.54 8.55 4.93
C GLY A 278 10.75 8.49 3.62
N ARG A 279 9.90 7.48 3.47
CA ARG A 279 9.20 7.13 2.21
C ARG A 279 10.13 6.72 1.06
N GLY A 280 11.39 6.39 1.35
CA GLY A 280 12.35 5.91 0.37
C GLY A 280 11.89 4.66 -0.37
N TRP A 281 11.23 3.74 0.35
CA TRP A 281 10.59 2.57 -0.27
C TRP A 281 9.65 2.99 -1.41
N ALA A 282 8.62 3.78 -1.11
CA ALA A 282 7.59 4.18 -2.06
C ALA A 282 8.13 4.93 -3.29
N SER A 283 9.34 5.49 -3.19
CA SER A 283 9.98 6.26 -4.25
C SER A 283 10.85 5.42 -5.18
N LEU A 284 11.44 4.32 -4.71
CA LEU A 284 12.43 3.54 -5.46
C LEU A 284 12.04 2.10 -5.76
N TYR A 285 11.11 1.48 -5.03
CA TYR A 285 10.88 0.04 -5.13
C TYR A 285 10.53 -0.46 -6.54
N HIS A 286 9.91 0.38 -7.38
CA HIS A 286 9.60 0.07 -8.77
C HIS A 286 10.82 -0.21 -9.65
N GLN A 287 12.00 0.32 -9.29
CA GLN A 287 13.28 0.04 -9.96
C GLN A 287 13.83 -1.34 -9.61
N TYR A 288 13.50 -1.82 -8.41
CA TYR A 288 14.12 -3.00 -7.80
C TYR A 288 13.22 -4.24 -7.84
N GLN A 289 11.92 -4.06 -8.05
CA GLN A 289 10.92 -5.13 -8.01
C GLN A 289 11.19 -6.19 -9.10
N PRO A 290 11.10 -7.49 -8.76
CA PRO A 290 11.26 -8.56 -9.75
C PRO A 290 10.04 -8.71 -10.68
N LEU A 291 8.84 -8.44 -10.15
CA LEU A 291 7.56 -8.48 -10.84
C LEU A 291 6.83 -7.17 -10.56
N LEU A 292 5.94 -6.75 -11.46
CA LEU A 292 5.19 -5.52 -11.27
C LEU A 292 4.19 -5.69 -10.12
N PHE A 293 4.36 -4.94 -9.04
CA PHE A 293 3.37 -4.82 -7.96
C PHE A 293 3.28 -3.37 -7.49
N TYR A 294 2.24 -3.06 -6.73
CA TYR A 294 2.03 -1.74 -6.16
C TYR A 294 1.79 -1.84 -4.66
N THR A 295 2.58 -1.11 -3.88
CA THR A 295 2.45 -1.04 -2.42
C THR A 295 3.03 0.28 -1.90
N THR A 296 2.51 0.75 -0.76
CA THR A 296 3.05 1.90 -0.04
C THR A 296 4.13 1.51 0.97
N GLU A 297 4.14 0.25 1.41
CA GLU A 297 4.98 -0.25 2.49
C GLU A 297 5.60 -1.60 2.13
N VAL A 298 6.74 -1.94 2.75
CA VAL A 298 7.45 -3.22 2.54
C VAL A 298 6.64 -4.43 3.05
N HIS A 299 5.66 -4.22 3.94
CA HIS A 299 5.00 -5.29 4.72
C HIS A 299 6.00 -6.10 5.56
N ASN A 300 7.00 -5.40 6.09
CA ASN A 300 7.91 -5.83 7.13
C ASN A 300 8.55 -4.56 7.69
N HIS A 301 8.20 -4.18 8.93
CA HIS A 301 8.64 -2.91 9.50
C HIS A 301 10.16 -2.85 9.70
N TYR A 302 10.81 -3.97 10.01
CA TYR A 302 12.26 -4.04 10.18
C TYR A 302 13.00 -3.72 8.87
N LEU A 303 12.53 -4.27 7.75
CA LEU A 303 13.06 -3.96 6.43
C LEU A 303 12.67 -2.55 5.97
N GLN A 304 11.51 -2.04 6.37
CA GLN A 304 11.15 -0.64 6.15
C GLN A 304 12.18 0.30 6.79
N VAL A 305 12.48 0.10 8.08
CA VAL A 305 13.50 0.89 8.80
C VAL A 305 14.87 0.75 8.13
N LEU A 306 15.23 -0.46 7.67
CA LEU A 306 16.49 -0.70 6.99
C LEU A 306 16.61 0.03 5.65
N VAL A 307 15.53 0.07 4.86
CA VAL A 307 15.48 0.80 3.58
C VAL A 307 15.52 2.31 3.80
N GLU A 308 14.78 2.82 4.79
CA GLU A 308 14.60 4.26 4.98
C GLU A 308 15.70 4.90 5.82
N ALA A 309 16.26 4.20 6.79
CA ALA A 309 17.23 4.75 7.73
C ALA A 309 18.57 3.98 7.77
N GLY A 310 18.73 2.97 6.91
CA GLY A 310 19.96 2.18 6.80
C GLY A 310 20.28 1.41 8.07
N ILE A 311 21.52 0.94 8.16
CA ILE A 311 22.01 0.20 9.31
C ILE A 311 22.06 1.08 10.57
N ILE A 312 22.31 2.38 10.44
CA ILE A 312 22.37 3.31 11.58
C ILE A 312 21.00 3.40 12.26
N GLY A 313 19.95 3.67 11.48
CA GLY A 313 18.58 3.72 12.00
C GLY A 313 18.10 2.36 12.49
N PHE A 314 18.45 1.28 11.79
CA PHE A 314 18.11 -0.07 12.22
C PHE A 314 18.74 -0.43 13.56
N LEU A 315 20.01 -0.09 13.80
CA LEU A 315 20.68 -0.34 15.08
C LEU A 315 20.07 0.49 16.20
N ALA A 316 19.71 1.75 15.95
CA ALA A 316 19.00 2.58 16.93
C ALA A 316 17.62 1.99 17.28
N PHE A 317 16.88 1.51 16.27
CA PHE A 317 15.60 0.82 16.48
C PHE A 317 15.78 -0.50 17.24
N ALA A 318 16.78 -1.31 16.89
CA ALA A 318 17.11 -2.56 17.58
C ALA A 318 17.54 -2.34 19.03
N ALA A 319 18.23 -1.24 19.32
CA ALA A 319 18.63 -0.87 20.68
C ALA A 319 17.42 -0.64 21.60
N ILE A 320 16.32 -0.09 21.09
CA ILE A 320 15.06 0.06 21.86
C ILE A 320 14.58 -1.32 22.36
N TRP A 321 14.54 -2.31 21.46
CA TRP A 321 14.19 -3.69 21.82
C TRP A 321 15.21 -4.31 22.78
N GLY A 322 16.50 -4.07 22.59
CA GLY A 322 17.56 -4.54 23.49
C GLY A 322 17.40 -3.99 24.92
N PHE A 323 17.17 -2.69 25.07
CA PHE A 323 16.95 -2.06 26.38
C PHE A 323 15.63 -2.51 27.03
N PHE A 324 14.58 -2.70 26.22
CA PHE A 324 13.32 -3.24 26.69
C PHE A 324 13.47 -4.68 27.22
N LEU A 325 14.14 -5.56 26.49
CA LEU A 325 14.42 -6.93 26.94
C LEU A 325 15.30 -6.96 28.19
N ALA A 326 16.32 -6.09 28.26
CA ALA A 326 17.15 -5.94 29.45
C ALA A 326 16.33 -5.44 30.66
N THR A 327 15.34 -4.58 30.44
CA THR A 327 14.41 -4.12 31.48
C THR A 327 13.52 -5.25 31.98
N LEU A 328 12.92 -6.04 31.08
CA LEU A 328 12.14 -7.23 31.46
C LEU A 328 12.99 -8.23 32.26
N TYR A 329 14.23 -8.50 31.82
CA TYR A 329 15.14 -9.39 32.54
C TYR A 329 15.46 -8.88 33.95
N ARG A 330 15.66 -7.57 34.12
CA ARG A 330 15.93 -6.96 35.43
C ARG A 330 14.73 -6.97 36.37
N LEU A 331 13.52 -6.88 35.82
CA LEU A 331 12.27 -6.90 36.57
C LEU A 331 11.77 -8.33 36.86
N PHE A 332 12.46 -9.35 36.36
CA PHE A 332 12.10 -10.73 36.62
C PHE A 332 12.20 -11.01 38.14
N PRO A 333 11.12 -11.52 38.77
CA PRO A 333 11.09 -11.72 40.20
C PRO A 333 12.13 -12.77 40.61
N ARG A 334 12.79 -12.52 41.74
CA ARG A 334 13.72 -13.45 42.37
C ARG A 334 13.12 -13.88 43.71
N PRO A 335 13.22 -15.17 44.09
CA PRO A 335 12.70 -15.63 45.38
C PRO A 335 13.35 -14.83 46.51
N GLY A 336 12.53 -14.21 47.35
CA GLY A 336 12.94 -13.53 48.58
C GLY A 336 12.86 -14.44 49.80
N ASP A 337 13.16 -13.86 50.97
CA ASP A 337 13.01 -14.54 52.26
C ASP A 337 11.59 -14.35 52.85
N ASP A 338 10.82 -13.36 52.36
CA ASP A 338 9.47 -13.01 52.84
C ASP A 338 8.36 -13.46 51.85
N PRO A 339 7.45 -14.36 52.26
CA PRO A 339 6.32 -14.81 51.44
C PRO A 339 5.33 -13.72 51.02
N GLU A 340 5.14 -12.67 51.82
CA GLU A 340 4.22 -11.57 51.47
C GLU A 340 4.82 -10.68 50.38
N GLU A 341 6.12 -10.38 50.46
CA GLU A 341 6.86 -9.66 49.42
C GLU A 341 6.89 -10.46 48.11
N ASP A 342 7.02 -11.78 48.18
CA ASP A 342 6.96 -12.67 47.01
C ASP A 342 5.59 -12.63 46.31
N GLU A 343 4.47 -12.54 47.05
CA GLU A 343 3.13 -12.43 46.45
C GLU A 343 2.94 -11.08 45.75
N GLU A 344 3.38 -9.98 46.37
CA GLU A 344 3.30 -8.67 45.75
C GLU A 344 4.21 -8.57 44.51
N ALA A 345 5.44 -9.09 44.61
CA ALA A 345 6.39 -9.16 43.51
C ALA A 345 5.83 -9.98 42.33
N GLU A 346 5.16 -11.11 42.61
CA GLU A 346 4.52 -11.90 41.56
C GLU A 346 3.36 -11.15 40.90
N ARG A 347 2.47 -10.50 41.67
CA ARG A 347 1.37 -9.70 41.10
C ARG A 347 1.89 -8.58 40.20
N ARG A 348 2.94 -7.89 40.65
CA ARG A 348 3.62 -6.85 39.88
C ARG A 348 4.23 -7.43 38.60
N TRP A 349 4.91 -8.58 38.71
CA TRP A 349 5.49 -9.28 37.57
C TRP A 349 4.44 -9.69 36.55
N ILE A 350 3.27 -10.20 36.96
CA ILE A 350 2.18 -10.54 36.03
C ILE A 350 1.81 -9.34 35.16
N LEU A 351 1.64 -8.15 35.74
CA LEU A 351 1.30 -6.94 35.00
C LEU A 351 2.42 -6.51 34.05
N VAL A 352 3.68 -6.50 34.53
CA VAL A 352 4.86 -6.18 33.72
C VAL A 352 5.03 -7.16 32.57
N TRP A 353 4.96 -8.46 32.85
CA TRP A 353 5.11 -9.52 31.87
C TRP A 353 4.01 -9.46 30.82
N THR A 354 2.76 -9.19 31.23
CA THR A 354 1.64 -9.06 30.31
C THR A 354 1.83 -7.88 29.35
N ALA A 355 2.24 -6.71 29.86
CA ALA A 355 2.58 -5.57 29.01
C ALA A 355 3.78 -5.89 28.10
N GLY A 356 4.75 -6.64 28.63
CA GLY A 356 5.92 -7.11 27.90
C GLY A 356 5.58 -8.01 26.72
N VAL A 357 4.77 -9.05 26.96
CA VAL A 357 4.30 -9.99 25.92
C VAL A 357 3.42 -9.28 24.89
N SER A 358 2.61 -8.32 25.32
CA SER A 358 1.81 -7.49 24.41
C SER A 358 2.70 -6.68 23.46
N ALA A 359 3.75 -6.03 23.99
CA ALA A 359 4.73 -5.30 23.19
C ALA A 359 5.54 -6.22 22.26
N LEU A 360 5.99 -7.37 22.76
CA LEU A 360 6.67 -8.40 21.96
C LEU A 360 5.77 -8.92 20.84
N GLY A 361 4.48 -9.13 21.11
CA GLY A 361 3.50 -9.53 20.11
C GLY A 361 3.35 -8.51 18.98
N MET A 362 3.26 -7.22 19.31
CA MET A 362 3.24 -6.17 18.31
C MET A 362 4.55 -6.12 17.50
N GLY A 363 5.70 -6.26 18.16
CA GLY A 363 7.01 -6.31 17.49
C GLY A 363 7.12 -7.48 16.52
N LEU A 364 6.78 -8.69 16.96
CA LEU A 364 6.81 -9.91 16.15
C LEU A 364 5.83 -9.83 14.97
N HIS A 365 4.62 -9.32 15.18
CA HIS A 365 3.67 -9.13 14.08
C HIS A 365 4.16 -8.08 13.07
N SER A 366 4.89 -7.06 13.52
CA SER A 366 5.54 -6.05 12.66
C SER A 366 6.69 -6.62 11.80
N ALA A 367 7.11 -7.86 12.01
CA ALA A 367 7.98 -8.58 11.07
C ALA A 367 7.20 -9.23 9.91
N ILE A 368 5.89 -9.40 10.08
CA ILE A 368 4.96 -9.97 9.07
C ILE A 368 4.27 -8.86 8.28
N ASP A 369 4.02 -7.72 8.93
CA ASP A 369 3.30 -6.59 8.35
C ASP A 369 3.84 -5.21 8.79
N PHE A 370 3.27 -4.13 8.28
CA PHE A 370 3.71 -2.75 8.52
C PHE A 370 2.97 -2.05 9.68
N ASP A 371 2.55 -2.78 10.72
CA ASP A 371 1.69 -2.25 11.80
C ASP A 371 2.19 -0.92 12.40
N LEU A 372 3.50 -0.82 12.64
CA LEU A 372 4.12 0.36 13.26
C LEU A 372 4.24 1.58 12.33
N SER A 373 3.90 1.44 11.04
CA SER A 373 3.69 2.59 10.15
C SER A 373 2.37 3.32 10.47
N LEU A 374 1.46 2.73 11.26
CA LEU A 374 0.28 3.41 11.79
C LEU A 374 0.62 4.09 13.13
N PRO A 375 0.50 5.43 13.26
CA PRO A 375 0.88 6.15 14.47
C PRO A 375 0.16 5.68 15.74
N ALA A 376 -1.10 5.24 15.63
CA ALA A 376 -1.87 4.70 16.75
C ALA A 376 -1.20 3.45 17.35
N MET A 377 -0.63 2.58 16.50
CA MET A 377 0.09 1.38 16.94
C MET A 377 1.43 1.74 17.59
N ALA A 378 2.14 2.71 17.03
CA ALA A 378 3.37 3.21 17.63
C ALA A 378 3.11 3.77 19.03
N ILE A 379 2.10 4.64 19.20
CA ILE A 379 1.72 5.20 20.51
C ILE A 379 1.36 4.09 21.50
N PHE A 380 0.60 3.08 21.05
CA PHE A 380 0.23 1.96 21.90
C PHE A 380 1.46 1.14 22.33
N LEU A 381 2.38 0.83 21.41
CA LEU A 381 3.65 0.18 21.74
C LEU A 381 4.45 1.00 22.76
N TRP A 382 4.66 2.31 22.52
CA TRP A 382 5.38 3.18 23.44
C TRP A 382 4.75 3.23 24.83
N SER A 383 3.40 3.19 24.90
CA SER A 383 2.67 3.11 26.16
C SER A 383 2.95 1.81 26.90
N LEU A 384 3.01 0.67 26.19
CA LEU A 384 3.37 -0.63 26.78
C LEU A 384 4.82 -0.64 27.29
N LEU A 385 5.76 -0.09 26.51
CA LEU A 385 7.16 0.06 26.93
C LEU A 385 7.27 0.94 28.19
N ALA A 386 6.48 2.00 28.29
CA ALA A 386 6.42 2.87 29.46
C ALA A 386 5.86 2.15 30.70
N VAL A 387 4.79 1.35 30.54
CA VAL A 387 4.23 0.51 31.61
C VAL A 387 5.27 -0.47 32.14
N VAL A 388 6.01 -1.13 31.25
CA VAL A 388 7.10 -2.06 31.64
C VAL A 388 8.23 -1.33 32.37
N ARG A 389 8.56 -0.10 31.97
CA ARG A 389 9.61 0.71 32.62
C ARG A 389 9.17 1.28 33.98
N GLY A 390 7.88 1.48 34.21
CA GLY A 390 7.32 2.15 35.39
C GLY A 390 7.89 1.68 36.74
N PRO A 391 7.95 0.37 37.02
CA PRO A 391 8.49 -0.14 38.29
C PRO A 391 9.95 0.26 38.57
N MET A 392 10.79 0.45 37.55
CA MET A 392 12.19 0.88 37.72
C MET A 392 12.31 2.32 38.25
N GLN A 393 11.27 3.14 38.08
CA GLN A 393 11.26 4.52 38.57
C GLN A 393 10.73 4.62 40.00
N ALA A 394 9.89 3.68 40.41
CA ALA A 394 9.32 3.62 41.76
C ALA A 394 10.33 3.12 42.81
N ASP A 395 11.33 2.32 42.39
CA ASP A 395 12.38 1.82 43.27
C ASP A 395 13.77 1.88 42.59
N PRO A 396 14.56 2.95 42.85
CA PRO A 396 15.93 3.10 42.31
C PRO A 396 16.90 2.00 42.75
N SER A 397 16.58 1.26 43.83
CA SER A 397 17.43 0.18 44.34
C SER A 397 17.37 -1.08 43.47
N ALA A 398 16.36 -1.20 42.61
CA ALA A 398 16.24 -2.21 41.55
C ALA A 398 17.21 -1.99 40.38
N VAL A 399 17.94 -0.86 40.34
CA VAL A 399 19.03 -0.62 39.40
C VAL A 399 20.28 -1.34 39.90
N LEU A 400 20.63 -2.46 39.26
CA LEU A 400 21.89 -3.17 39.47
C LEU A 400 23.09 -2.26 39.17
N VAL A 401 23.64 -1.65 40.22
CA VAL A 401 25.07 -1.36 40.29
C VAL A 401 25.75 -2.66 40.75
N PRO A 402 26.76 -3.18 40.04
CA PRO A 402 27.55 -4.34 40.48
C PRO A 402 27.95 -4.22 41.96
N SER A 403 27.80 -5.29 42.72
CA SER A 403 28.13 -5.39 44.16
C SER A 403 29.52 -4.86 44.48
N ASP A 404 30.43 -5.02 43.53
CA ASP A 404 31.86 -4.73 43.62
C ASP A 404 32.10 -3.21 43.64
N LEU A 405 31.25 -2.46 42.93
CA LEU A 405 31.24 -0.99 42.94
C LEU A 405 30.54 -0.43 44.19
N ARG A 406 29.55 -1.16 44.75
CA ARG A 406 28.98 -0.85 46.08
C ARG A 406 29.99 -1.08 47.21
N ALA A 407 30.78 -2.16 47.13
CA ALA A 407 31.83 -2.46 48.10
C ALA A 407 33.00 -1.47 48.01
N ALA A 408 33.37 -1.03 46.81
CA ALA A 408 34.35 0.04 46.61
C ALA A 408 33.89 1.39 47.19
N ALA A 409 32.58 1.67 47.17
CA ALA A 409 32.00 2.86 47.80
C ALA A 409 31.80 2.74 49.32
N ALA A 410 31.73 1.52 49.85
CA ALA A 410 31.56 1.25 51.29
C ALA A 410 32.88 1.19 52.08
N GLY A 411 34.04 1.18 51.39
CA GLY A 411 35.37 1.16 51.99
C GLY A 411 35.94 2.52 52.40
N SER A 412 35.26 3.63 52.10
CA SER A 412 35.62 4.96 52.62
C SER A 412 34.87 5.25 53.92
N THR A 413 35.60 5.79 54.89
CA THR A 413 35.26 5.93 56.32
C THR A 413 33.87 6.50 56.65
N PRO A 414 33.28 6.14 57.80
CA PRO A 414 32.01 6.69 58.26
C PRO A 414 32.24 8.08 58.88
N ALA A 415 32.08 9.14 58.10
CA ALA A 415 32.02 10.49 58.61
C ALA A 415 30.99 11.31 57.84
N ALA A 416 30.17 12.01 58.62
CA ALA A 416 28.98 12.79 58.26
C ALA A 416 27.72 11.96 58.02
N THR A 417 26.72 12.20 58.89
CA THR A 417 25.29 12.12 58.58
C THR A 417 25.06 12.43 57.09
N PRO A 418 24.17 11.72 56.38
CA PRO A 418 23.75 12.19 55.07
C PRO A 418 23.02 13.51 55.33
N ALA A 419 23.77 14.62 55.27
CA ALA A 419 23.21 15.91 54.95
C ALA A 419 22.34 15.60 53.74
N ALA A 420 21.03 15.78 53.89
CA ALA A 420 20.10 15.69 52.80
C ALA A 420 20.74 16.51 51.67
N THR A 421 21.38 15.83 50.73
CA THR A 421 21.73 16.43 49.46
C THR A 421 20.37 16.95 49.03
N PRO A 422 20.21 18.27 48.85
CA PRO A 422 18.94 18.76 48.38
C PRO A 422 18.74 17.96 47.11
N VAL A 423 17.74 17.05 47.13
CA VAL A 423 17.20 16.48 45.92
C VAL A 423 16.88 17.72 45.16
N ILE A 424 17.77 18.06 44.23
CA ILE A 424 17.69 19.28 43.48
C ILE A 424 16.26 19.18 42.93
N TRP A 425 15.36 20.08 43.31
CA TRP A 425 13.98 20.09 42.80
C TRP A 425 13.95 20.70 41.37
N PHE A 426 15.14 21.12 40.90
CA PHE A 426 15.45 21.65 39.58
C PHE A 426 15.46 20.66 38.37
N PRO A 427 15.45 19.31 38.48
CA PRO A 427 15.49 18.39 37.34
C PRO A 427 14.12 17.87 36.92
N TYR A 428 13.07 17.91 37.76
CA TYR A 428 11.75 17.41 37.35
C TYR A 428 10.99 18.40 36.49
N TRP A 429 11.02 19.69 36.83
CA TRP A 429 10.45 20.74 35.99
C TRP A 429 11.27 20.92 34.72
N GLY A 430 12.60 20.86 34.79
CA GLY A 430 13.49 20.90 33.62
C GLY A 430 13.27 19.73 32.66
N ALA A 431 13.18 18.50 33.17
CA ALA A 431 12.85 17.32 32.36
C ALA A 431 11.42 17.38 31.82
N SER A 432 10.44 17.81 32.62
CA SER A 432 9.05 17.97 32.17
C SER A 432 8.91 19.05 31.10
N LEU A 433 9.56 20.21 31.28
CA LEU A 433 9.62 21.29 30.29
C LEU A 433 10.34 20.83 29.02
N SER A 434 11.42 20.04 29.15
CA SER A 434 12.13 19.46 28.01
C SER A 434 11.26 18.46 27.25
N MET A 435 10.51 17.62 27.96
CA MET A 435 9.55 16.70 27.34
C MET A 435 8.39 17.44 26.67
N VAL A 436 7.85 18.48 27.30
CA VAL A 436 6.83 19.34 26.69
C VAL A 436 7.39 20.03 25.46
N PHE A 437 8.61 20.55 25.52
CA PHE A 437 9.28 21.18 24.38
C PHE A 437 9.51 20.19 23.23
N VAL A 438 10.02 18.99 23.51
CA VAL A 438 10.19 17.92 22.50
C VAL A 438 8.83 17.49 21.94
N ALA A 439 7.82 17.35 22.78
CA ALA A 439 6.46 17.03 22.33
C ALA A 439 5.91 18.13 21.42
N LEU A 440 6.09 19.40 21.76
CA LEU A 440 5.68 20.54 20.93
C LEU A 440 6.45 20.60 19.60
N LEU A 441 7.76 20.31 19.64
CA LEU A 441 8.60 20.20 18.44
C LEU A 441 8.13 19.11 17.47
N LEU A 442 7.49 18.04 17.96
CA LEU A 442 6.94 16.97 17.14
C LEU A 442 5.48 17.25 16.73
N ILE A 443 4.65 17.72 17.67
CA ILE A 443 3.22 17.95 17.47
C ILE A 443 2.98 19.11 16.52
N PHE A 444 3.72 20.21 16.63
CA PHE A 444 3.46 21.40 15.81
C PHE A 444 3.70 21.15 14.31
N PRO A 445 4.83 20.58 13.86
CA PRO A 445 5.00 20.19 12.46
C PRO A 445 3.98 19.14 12.02
N ALA A 446 3.71 18.12 12.83
CA ALA A 446 2.72 17.08 12.50
C ALA A 446 1.32 17.66 12.32
N TYR A 447 0.91 18.59 13.17
CA TYR A 447 -0.35 19.33 13.04
C TYR A 447 -0.37 20.14 11.75
N ARG A 448 0.71 20.88 11.43
CA ARG A 448 0.80 21.63 10.16
C ARG A 448 0.70 20.72 8.94
N PHE A 449 1.38 19.57 8.94
CA PHE A 449 1.32 18.60 7.85
C PHE A 449 -0.07 17.96 7.71
N SER A 450 -0.74 17.67 8.84
CA SER A 450 -2.12 17.20 8.83
C SER A 450 -3.08 18.24 8.25
N GLN A 451 -2.94 19.49 8.66
CA GLN A 451 -3.71 20.61 8.09
C GLN A 451 -3.42 20.79 6.59
N ALA A 452 -2.16 20.70 6.17
CA ALA A 452 -1.77 20.75 4.76
C ALA A 452 -2.44 19.63 3.96
N GLY A 453 -2.49 18.41 4.50
CA GLY A 453 -3.21 17.28 3.91
C GLY A 453 -4.69 17.54 3.72
N MET A 454 -5.36 18.15 4.71
CA MET A 454 -6.77 18.54 4.59
C MET A 454 -6.99 19.61 3.53
N TRP A 455 -6.14 20.64 3.47
CA TRP A 455 -6.23 21.68 2.44
C TRP A 455 -5.94 21.12 1.04
N GLY A 456 -4.94 20.26 0.88
CA GLY A 456 -4.67 19.57 -0.38
C GLY A 456 -5.84 18.67 -0.82
N ALA A 457 -6.50 17.98 0.11
CA ALA A 457 -7.68 17.19 -0.18
C ALA A 457 -8.88 18.07 -0.62
N LYS A 458 -9.09 19.22 0.03
CA LYS A 458 -10.09 20.20 -0.41
C LYS A 458 -9.75 20.75 -1.79
N GLY A 459 -8.49 21.07 -2.07
CA GLY A 459 -8.05 21.53 -3.39
C GLY A 459 -8.36 20.51 -4.49
N ALA A 460 -8.08 19.23 -4.23
CA ALA A 460 -8.41 18.15 -5.16
C ALA A 460 -9.93 18.01 -5.40
N GLN A 461 -10.76 18.21 -4.36
CA GLN A 461 -12.22 18.20 -4.49
C GLN A 461 -12.73 19.36 -5.34
N GLN A 462 -12.13 20.56 -5.21
CA GLN A 462 -12.52 21.72 -6.01
C GLN A 462 -12.13 21.57 -7.49
N ILE A 463 -11.01 20.91 -7.80
CA ILE A 463 -10.71 20.51 -9.18
C ILE A 463 -11.82 19.62 -9.74
N GLU A 464 -12.29 18.62 -8.98
CA GLU A 464 -13.37 17.73 -9.43
C GLU A 464 -14.71 18.48 -9.58
N ALA A 465 -14.94 19.53 -8.79
CA ALA A 465 -16.09 20.41 -8.91
C ALA A 465 -15.96 21.44 -10.06
N GLY A 466 -14.79 21.55 -10.69
CA GLY A 466 -14.50 22.54 -11.73
C GLY A 466 -14.14 23.94 -11.21
N ASP A 467 -14.06 24.14 -9.90
CA ASP A 467 -13.68 25.42 -9.28
C ASP A 467 -12.16 25.52 -9.14
N LEU A 468 -11.51 25.94 -10.23
CA LEU A 468 -10.05 26.05 -10.30
C LEU A 468 -9.50 27.17 -9.40
N PHE A 469 -10.29 28.22 -9.14
CA PHE A 469 -9.90 29.32 -8.28
C PHE A 469 -9.79 28.86 -6.82
N MET A 470 -10.85 28.23 -6.29
CA MET A 470 -10.83 27.69 -4.94
C MET A 470 -9.83 26.54 -4.79
N ALA A 471 -9.63 25.75 -5.85
CA ALA A 471 -8.55 24.76 -5.88
C ALA A 471 -7.18 25.41 -5.67
N ASN A 472 -6.87 26.48 -6.41
CA ASN A 472 -5.60 27.22 -6.27
C ASN A 472 -5.39 27.72 -4.83
N GLU A 473 -6.40 28.38 -4.26
CA GLU A 473 -6.32 28.90 -2.88
C GLU A 473 -6.03 27.79 -1.87
N HIS A 474 -6.71 26.66 -1.99
CA HIS A 474 -6.52 25.51 -1.10
C HIS A 474 -5.14 24.88 -1.26
N TYR A 475 -4.64 24.72 -2.48
CA TYR A 475 -3.29 24.20 -2.71
C TYR A 475 -2.20 25.19 -2.27
N MET A 476 -2.41 26.50 -2.40
CA MET A 476 -1.49 27.50 -1.85
C MET A 476 -1.39 27.40 -0.32
N GLN A 477 -2.52 27.23 0.38
CA GLN A 477 -2.49 26.98 1.83
C GLN A 477 -1.80 25.66 2.17
N ALA A 478 -2.00 24.61 1.37
CA ALA A 478 -1.32 23.33 1.55
C ALA A 478 0.20 23.48 1.44
N VAL A 479 0.72 24.15 0.39
CA VAL A 479 2.16 24.41 0.20
C VAL A 479 2.73 25.30 1.30
N ARG A 480 1.97 26.28 1.80
CA ARG A 480 2.39 27.13 2.93
C ARG A 480 2.55 26.32 4.21
N LEU A 481 1.66 25.37 4.46
CA LEU A 481 1.69 24.54 5.66
C LEU A 481 2.71 23.42 5.58
N ASP A 482 2.90 22.83 4.40
CA ASP A 482 3.86 21.78 4.07
C ASP A 482 4.59 22.09 2.75
N PRO A 483 5.72 22.81 2.80
CA PRO A 483 6.46 23.19 1.60
C PRO A 483 7.26 22.04 0.98
N PHE A 484 7.37 20.90 1.68
CA PHE A 484 8.18 19.74 1.31
C PHE A 484 7.40 18.69 0.51
N GLN A 485 6.07 18.84 0.41
CA GLN A 485 5.25 17.92 -0.36
C GLN A 485 5.20 18.30 -1.84
N ALA A 486 5.88 17.49 -2.67
CA ALA A 486 5.97 17.71 -4.11
C ALA A 486 4.62 17.68 -4.85
N THR A 487 3.65 16.88 -4.37
CA THR A 487 2.36 16.71 -5.05
C THR A 487 1.54 18.00 -5.07
N TYR A 488 1.53 18.80 -3.99
CA TYR A 488 0.80 20.07 -3.97
C TYR A 488 1.40 21.08 -4.95
N ARG A 489 2.72 21.09 -5.09
CA ARG A 489 3.43 21.93 -6.06
C ARG A 489 3.16 21.47 -7.49
N ALA A 490 3.15 20.17 -7.75
CA ALA A 490 2.78 19.63 -9.06
C ALA A 490 1.32 19.95 -9.43
N ASP A 491 0.40 19.91 -8.45
CA ASP A 491 -1.00 20.31 -8.65
C ASP A 491 -1.13 21.81 -8.95
N LEU A 492 -0.42 22.68 -8.22
CA LEU A 492 -0.36 24.11 -8.55
C LEU A 492 0.24 24.35 -9.94
N ALA A 493 1.31 23.63 -10.30
CA ALA A 493 1.93 23.75 -11.62
C ALA A 493 0.92 23.41 -12.72
N GLN A 494 0.08 22.40 -12.51
CA GLN A 494 -0.98 22.03 -13.46
C GLN A 494 -2.09 23.07 -13.53
N LEU A 495 -2.54 23.62 -12.40
CA LEU A 495 -3.53 24.69 -12.38
C LEU A 495 -3.02 25.93 -13.12
N TYR A 496 -1.80 26.35 -12.82
CA TYR A 496 -1.18 27.50 -13.47
C TYR A 496 -0.89 27.27 -14.95
N SER A 497 -0.51 26.05 -15.37
CA SER A 497 -0.32 25.77 -16.80
C SER A 497 -1.63 25.85 -17.57
N VAL A 498 -2.73 25.36 -17.00
CA VAL A 498 -4.05 25.43 -17.66
C VAL A 498 -4.54 26.88 -17.73
N ALA A 499 -4.49 27.61 -16.62
CA ALA A 499 -4.93 29.01 -16.58
C ALA A 499 -4.06 29.90 -17.48
N GLY A 500 -2.73 29.80 -17.36
CA GLY A 500 -1.80 30.61 -18.15
C GLY A 500 -1.91 30.39 -19.66
N VAL A 501 -2.09 29.14 -20.11
CA VAL A 501 -2.29 28.84 -21.55
C VAL A 501 -3.66 29.32 -22.04
N ASN A 502 -4.72 29.17 -21.24
CA ASN A 502 -6.06 29.59 -21.64
C ASN A 502 -6.21 31.12 -21.68
N GLU A 503 -5.57 31.83 -20.75
CA GLU A 503 -5.69 33.29 -20.60
C GLU A 503 -4.58 34.04 -21.36
N GLY A 504 -3.53 33.35 -21.80
CA GLY A 504 -2.33 33.98 -22.38
C GLY A 504 -1.50 34.74 -21.34
N ASP A 505 -1.65 34.44 -20.04
CA ASP A 505 -0.94 35.13 -18.95
C ASP A 505 0.45 34.53 -18.71
N GLN A 506 1.48 35.26 -19.14
CA GLN A 506 2.88 34.88 -18.96
C GLN A 506 3.29 34.72 -17.50
N LEU A 507 2.70 35.49 -16.57
CA LEU A 507 3.01 35.37 -15.15
C LEU A 507 2.53 34.03 -14.58
N LEU A 508 1.37 33.54 -15.03
CA LEU A 508 0.87 32.22 -14.65
C LEU A 508 1.74 31.11 -15.25
N ILE A 509 2.22 31.27 -16.48
CA ILE A 509 3.16 30.33 -17.10
C ILE A 509 4.48 30.26 -16.30
N GLU A 510 5.05 31.40 -15.90
CA GLU A 510 6.24 31.45 -15.05
C GLU A 510 6.02 30.80 -13.68
N LYS A 511 4.85 31.04 -13.06
CA LYS A 511 4.45 30.35 -11.82
C LYS A 511 4.34 28.85 -12.02
N ALA A 512 3.83 28.38 -13.17
CA ALA A 512 3.75 26.97 -13.50
C ALA A 512 5.15 26.34 -13.55
N TYR A 513 6.11 26.98 -14.22
CA TYR A 513 7.50 26.52 -14.27
C TYR A 513 8.15 26.47 -12.89
N TYR A 514 7.98 27.52 -12.09
CA TYR A 514 8.51 27.59 -10.74
C TYR A 514 8.01 26.42 -9.89
N GLN A 515 6.70 26.15 -9.90
CA GLN A 515 6.12 25.06 -9.12
C GLN A 515 6.51 23.69 -9.67
N ALA A 516 6.60 23.53 -11.00
CA ALA A 516 7.03 22.30 -11.65
C ALA A 516 8.49 21.95 -11.29
N ALA A 517 9.39 22.93 -11.34
CA ALA A 517 10.78 22.77 -10.97
C ALA A 517 10.93 22.43 -9.47
N ALA A 518 10.19 23.12 -8.60
CA ALA A 518 10.18 22.84 -7.17
C ALA A 518 9.65 21.43 -6.85
N ALA A 519 8.59 20.98 -7.53
CA ALA A 519 8.08 19.61 -7.40
C ALA A 519 9.11 18.56 -7.86
N ALA A 520 9.76 18.80 -9.00
CA ALA A 520 10.80 17.92 -9.53
C ALA A 520 12.02 17.82 -8.61
N ALA A 521 12.40 18.92 -7.95
CA ALA A 521 13.53 18.95 -7.01
C ALA A 521 13.24 18.18 -5.73
N LEU A 522 12.00 18.25 -5.21
CA LEU A 522 11.61 17.54 -3.99
C LEU A 522 11.52 16.02 -4.18
N LYS A 523 11.07 15.57 -5.35
CA LYS A 523 10.87 14.14 -5.65
C LYS A 523 11.25 13.80 -7.10
N PRO A 524 12.56 13.75 -7.42
CA PRO A 524 13.04 13.60 -8.80
C PRO A 524 12.69 12.25 -9.44
N TYR A 525 12.55 11.19 -8.63
CA TYR A 525 12.33 9.81 -9.08
C TYR A 525 10.91 9.28 -8.81
N ASP A 526 10.01 10.11 -8.27
CA ASP A 526 8.64 9.69 -7.95
C ASP A 526 7.80 9.57 -9.23
N PRO A 527 7.27 8.38 -9.57
CA PRO A 527 6.51 8.17 -10.80
C PRO A 527 5.26 9.04 -10.92
N VAL A 528 4.61 9.37 -9.81
CA VAL A 528 3.40 10.19 -9.78
C VAL A 528 3.75 11.64 -10.11
N ILE A 529 4.83 12.16 -9.52
CA ILE A 529 5.32 13.51 -9.82
C ILE A 529 5.77 13.59 -11.28
N ALA A 530 6.58 12.64 -11.76
CA ALA A 530 7.02 12.61 -13.15
C ALA A 530 5.82 12.66 -14.11
N SER A 531 4.81 11.81 -13.89
CA SER A 531 3.59 11.77 -14.71
C SER A 531 2.83 13.10 -14.74
N LYS A 532 2.69 13.79 -13.61
CA LYS A 532 2.05 15.11 -13.57
C LYS A 532 2.84 16.14 -14.34
N LEU A 533 4.16 16.15 -14.16
CA LEU A 533 5.03 17.13 -14.82
C LEU A 533 5.12 16.92 -16.34
N ILE A 534 5.02 15.68 -16.82
CA ILE A 534 4.88 15.40 -18.26
C ILE A 534 3.68 16.15 -18.85
N ASN A 535 2.52 16.09 -18.18
CA ASN A 535 1.32 16.80 -18.64
C ASN A 535 1.50 18.33 -18.58
N VAL A 536 2.09 18.85 -17.50
CA VAL A 536 2.40 20.28 -17.37
C VAL A 536 3.29 20.76 -18.51
N TYR A 537 4.39 20.06 -18.77
CA TYR A 537 5.31 20.46 -19.84
C TYR A 537 4.71 20.31 -21.23
N GLN A 538 3.86 19.30 -21.47
CA GLN A 538 3.11 19.22 -22.73
C GLN A 538 2.17 20.40 -22.94
N LEU A 539 1.43 20.80 -21.91
CA LEU A 539 0.53 21.96 -21.98
C LEU A 539 1.28 23.26 -22.27
N LEU A 540 2.46 23.42 -21.69
CA LEU A 540 3.32 24.59 -21.88
C LEU A 540 4.14 24.54 -23.20
N GLY A 541 4.01 23.48 -24.00
CA GLY A 541 4.76 23.32 -25.25
C GLY A 541 6.21 22.85 -25.10
N GLU A 542 6.65 22.54 -23.88
CA GLU A 542 8.02 22.11 -23.52
C GLU A 542 8.24 20.62 -23.77
N LYS A 543 8.24 20.23 -25.05
CA LYS A 543 8.37 18.83 -25.48
C LYS A 543 9.62 18.13 -24.93
N ASP A 544 10.76 18.82 -24.92
CA ASP A 544 12.02 18.25 -24.42
C ASP A 544 11.97 17.94 -22.93
N ARG A 545 11.40 18.84 -22.12
CA ARG A 545 11.23 18.60 -20.68
C ARG A 545 10.22 17.48 -20.41
N ALA A 546 9.15 17.40 -21.21
CA ALA A 546 8.18 16.31 -21.12
C ALA A 546 8.84 14.95 -21.42
N ILE A 547 9.64 14.85 -22.48
CA ILE A 547 10.36 13.62 -22.84
C ILE A 547 11.39 13.25 -21.78
N ALA A 548 12.19 14.21 -21.30
CA ALA A 548 13.14 13.96 -20.22
C ALA A 548 12.46 13.37 -18.96
N LYS A 549 11.23 13.80 -18.65
CA LYS A 549 10.44 13.22 -17.56
C LYS A 549 9.86 11.85 -17.89
N ALA A 550 9.48 11.59 -19.14
CA ALA A 550 9.05 10.26 -19.58
C ALA A 550 10.18 9.24 -19.56
N ASP A 551 11.39 9.64 -19.93
CA ASP A 551 12.60 8.79 -19.86
C ASP A 551 12.91 8.42 -18.41
N ILE A 552 12.84 9.40 -17.49
CA ILE A 552 12.94 9.12 -16.04
C ILE A 552 11.85 8.14 -15.62
N LEU A 553 10.59 8.38 -16.01
CA LEU A 553 9.47 7.52 -15.63
C LEU A 553 9.67 6.05 -16.09
N LEU A 554 10.18 5.85 -17.31
CA LEU A 554 10.51 4.54 -17.85
C LEU A 554 11.66 3.89 -17.07
N ALA A 555 12.72 4.65 -16.77
CA ALA A 555 13.85 4.16 -15.98
C ALA A 555 13.45 3.77 -14.55
N VAL A 556 12.56 4.53 -13.91
CA VAL A 556 12.13 4.26 -12.52
C VAL A 556 11.08 3.16 -12.40
N ASN A 557 10.34 2.86 -13.48
CA ASN A 557 9.32 1.81 -13.49
C ASN A 557 9.32 1.06 -14.84
N PRO A 558 10.36 0.25 -15.12
CA PRO A 558 10.55 -0.43 -16.40
C PRO A 558 9.63 -1.63 -16.58
N LEU A 559 8.91 -2.06 -15.54
CA LEU A 559 7.95 -3.17 -15.67
C LEU A 559 6.56 -2.69 -16.09
N ASN A 560 6.32 -1.39 -16.20
CA ASN A 560 5.04 -0.85 -16.65
C ASN A 560 5.07 -0.53 -18.16
N ILE A 561 4.34 -1.32 -18.95
CA ILE A 561 4.24 -1.16 -20.41
C ILE A 561 3.77 0.25 -20.84
N ALA A 562 2.95 0.92 -20.03
CA ALA A 562 2.44 2.25 -20.36
C ALA A 562 3.57 3.30 -20.44
N ASN A 563 4.69 3.08 -19.74
CA ASN A 563 5.84 3.98 -19.79
C ASN A 563 6.58 3.87 -21.13
N TYR A 564 6.67 2.67 -21.71
CA TYR A 564 7.22 2.47 -23.05
C TYR A 564 6.32 3.12 -24.11
N GLU A 565 5.01 2.89 -24.02
CA GLU A 565 4.04 3.52 -24.91
C GLU A 565 4.18 5.05 -24.84
N LEU A 566 4.26 5.63 -23.64
CA LEU A 566 4.42 7.07 -23.47
C LEU A 566 5.73 7.62 -24.08
N VAL A 567 6.87 6.99 -23.80
CA VAL A 567 8.17 7.41 -24.36
C VAL A 567 8.15 7.36 -25.88
N MET A 568 7.58 6.30 -26.46
CA MET A 568 7.45 6.15 -27.91
C MET A 568 6.59 7.25 -28.54
N GLU A 569 5.44 7.53 -27.95
CA GLU A 569 4.50 8.52 -28.47
C GLU A 569 5.08 9.95 -28.44
N LEU A 570 5.72 10.32 -27.34
CA LEU A 570 6.31 11.66 -27.21
C LEU A 570 7.48 11.86 -28.17
N ASN A 571 8.37 10.86 -28.27
CA ASN A 571 9.49 10.93 -29.21
C ASN A 571 9.02 10.93 -30.66
N PHE A 572 7.98 10.15 -31.01
CA PHE A 572 7.42 10.15 -32.35
C PHE A 572 6.83 11.53 -32.73
N GLY A 573 5.99 12.09 -31.87
CA GLY A 573 5.39 13.41 -32.09
C GLY A 573 6.45 14.52 -32.21
N GLN A 574 7.55 14.41 -31.46
CA GLN A 574 8.66 15.36 -31.59
C GLN A 574 9.49 15.12 -32.84
N ALA A 575 9.74 13.87 -33.24
CA ALA A 575 10.47 13.54 -34.46
C ALA A 575 9.78 14.15 -35.69
N LEU A 576 8.45 14.01 -35.80
CA LEU A 576 7.67 14.61 -36.89
C LEU A 576 7.78 16.14 -36.89
N ALA A 577 7.65 16.78 -35.72
CA ALA A 577 7.80 18.22 -35.60
C ALA A 577 9.20 18.71 -36.02
N LEU A 578 10.25 17.97 -35.67
CA LEU A 578 11.63 18.29 -36.05
C LEU A 578 11.87 18.07 -37.55
N LEU A 579 11.27 17.05 -38.15
CA LEU A 579 11.31 16.83 -39.60
C LEU A 579 10.63 17.99 -40.35
N ALA A 580 9.47 18.45 -39.89
CA ALA A 580 8.77 19.60 -40.44
C ALA A 580 9.61 20.89 -40.36
N GLN A 581 10.43 21.03 -39.31
CA GLN A 581 11.37 22.14 -39.14
C GLN A 581 12.71 21.93 -39.87
N ALA A 582 12.84 20.91 -40.73
CA ALA A 582 14.07 20.51 -41.41
C ALA A 582 15.26 20.17 -40.46
N ARG A 583 15.00 19.94 -39.17
CA ARG A 583 15.99 19.55 -38.14
C ARG A 583 16.24 18.03 -38.16
N ARG A 584 16.75 17.55 -39.29
CA ARG A 584 16.99 16.12 -39.56
C ARG A 584 17.83 15.39 -38.50
N PRO A 585 18.97 15.94 -38.01
CA PRO A 585 19.78 15.25 -37.00
C PRO A 585 19.03 15.04 -35.67
N ASP A 586 18.26 16.03 -35.23
CA ASP A 586 17.50 15.93 -33.98
C ASP A 586 16.35 14.93 -34.11
N ALA A 587 15.69 14.89 -35.28
CA ALA A 587 14.66 13.89 -35.57
C ALA A 587 15.24 12.45 -35.57
N GLN A 588 16.46 12.27 -36.09
CA GLN A 588 17.17 10.99 -36.03
C GLN A 588 17.37 10.54 -34.58
N VAL A 589 17.82 11.43 -33.69
CA VAL A 589 18.02 11.11 -32.26
C VAL A 589 16.73 10.64 -31.61
N ARG A 590 15.58 11.25 -31.94
CA ARG A 590 14.27 10.83 -31.42
C ARG A 590 13.86 9.45 -31.92
N ALA A 591 14.09 9.18 -33.21
CA ALA A 591 13.82 7.86 -33.78
C ALA A 591 14.72 6.77 -33.16
N GLU A 592 16.01 7.05 -32.95
CA GLU A 592 16.91 6.14 -32.24
C GLU A 592 16.46 5.85 -30.80
N THR A 593 15.95 6.86 -30.08
CA THR A 593 15.40 6.68 -28.73
C THR A 593 14.21 5.72 -28.73
N MET A 594 13.32 5.80 -29.71
CA MET A 594 12.22 4.85 -29.87
C MET A 594 12.76 3.42 -30.07
N ILE A 595 13.72 3.22 -30.97
CA ILE A 595 14.34 1.90 -31.18
C ILE A 595 14.98 1.35 -29.90
N ARG A 596 15.71 2.20 -29.15
CA ARG A 596 16.30 1.82 -27.86
C ARG A 596 15.25 1.39 -26.83
N ALA A 597 14.14 2.13 -26.73
CA ALA A 597 13.05 1.77 -25.83
C ALA A 597 12.41 0.43 -26.21
N GLY A 598 12.25 0.14 -27.50
CA GLY A 598 11.78 -1.16 -28.00
C GLY A 598 12.71 -2.31 -27.63
N ALA A 599 14.01 -2.13 -27.84
CA ALA A 599 15.02 -3.13 -27.47
C ALA A 599 15.05 -3.40 -25.95
N MET A 600 14.91 -2.36 -25.12
CA MET A 600 14.84 -2.50 -23.67
C MET A 600 13.59 -3.29 -23.22
N LEU A 601 12.47 -3.14 -23.93
CA LEU A 601 11.27 -3.94 -23.70
C LEU A 601 11.52 -5.42 -24.04
N ASP A 602 12.13 -5.70 -25.19
CA ASP A 602 12.46 -7.06 -25.63
C ASP A 602 13.35 -7.77 -24.60
N GLU A 603 14.39 -7.09 -24.12
CA GLU A 603 15.27 -7.63 -23.09
C GLU A 603 14.50 -7.94 -21.79
N SER A 604 13.60 -7.04 -21.38
CA SER A 604 12.80 -7.22 -20.17
C SER A 604 11.80 -8.38 -20.30
N VAL A 605 11.15 -8.52 -21.47
CA VAL A 605 10.26 -9.66 -21.77
C VAL A 605 11.05 -10.97 -21.81
N ALA A 606 12.22 -10.99 -22.45
CA ALA A 606 13.09 -12.17 -22.52
C ALA A 606 13.62 -12.59 -21.14
N ARG A 607 13.99 -11.62 -20.29
CA ARG A 607 14.37 -11.87 -18.89
C ARG A 607 13.22 -12.52 -18.12
N LEU A 608 12.00 -11.98 -18.22
CA LEU A 608 10.83 -12.53 -17.53
C LEU A 608 10.49 -13.95 -18.01
N ARG A 609 10.55 -14.22 -19.32
CA ARG A 609 10.33 -15.58 -19.86
C ARG A 609 11.36 -16.59 -19.37
N ARG A 610 12.63 -16.19 -19.25
CA ARG A 610 13.69 -17.06 -18.70
C ARG A 610 13.48 -17.35 -17.22
N GLN A 611 13.12 -16.33 -16.44
CA GLN A 611 12.96 -16.46 -15.00
C GLN A 611 11.64 -17.13 -14.59
N TYR A 612 10.58 -16.94 -15.39
CA TYR A 612 9.25 -17.48 -15.15
C TYR A 612 8.71 -18.16 -16.42
N PRO A 613 9.19 -19.36 -16.78
CA PRO A 613 8.81 -20.04 -18.03
C PRO A 613 7.30 -20.36 -18.14
N ALA A 614 6.66 -20.63 -17.00
CA ALA A 614 5.21 -20.86 -16.92
C ALA A 614 4.39 -19.56 -16.82
N GLY A 615 5.03 -18.39 -16.91
CA GLY A 615 4.44 -17.09 -16.63
C GLY A 615 4.54 -16.68 -15.15
N PRO A 616 4.43 -15.38 -14.84
CA PRO A 616 4.50 -14.89 -13.47
C PRO A 616 3.26 -15.30 -12.67
N ILE A 617 3.47 -15.72 -11.41
CA ILE A 617 2.40 -16.18 -10.51
C ILE A 617 1.43 -15.03 -10.15
N TYR A 618 1.91 -13.78 -10.24
CA TYR A 618 1.11 -12.58 -10.05
C TYR A 618 1.69 -11.42 -10.88
N TRP A 619 0.84 -10.45 -11.24
CA TRP A 619 1.25 -9.25 -11.96
C TRP A 619 0.26 -8.10 -11.72
N GLY A 620 0.77 -6.92 -11.34
CA GLY A 620 -0.03 -5.73 -11.08
C GLY A 620 -0.20 -4.88 -12.34
N GLY A 621 -1.35 -4.95 -13.01
CA GLY A 621 -1.64 -4.14 -14.21
C GLY A 621 -1.41 -4.89 -15.52
N ARG A 622 -1.11 -4.18 -16.60
CA ARG A 622 -0.82 -4.80 -17.92
C ARG A 622 0.54 -5.48 -17.90
N THR A 623 0.61 -6.72 -18.39
CA THR A 623 1.86 -7.47 -18.56
C THR A 623 2.79 -6.78 -19.55
N LEU A 624 4.09 -7.07 -19.48
CA LEU A 624 5.02 -6.67 -20.53
C LEU A 624 4.81 -7.56 -21.75
N TYR A 625 4.46 -6.93 -22.87
CA TYR A 625 4.39 -7.54 -24.18
C TYR A 625 4.64 -6.45 -25.23
N TYR A 626 4.94 -6.87 -26.46
CA TYR A 626 5.03 -5.95 -27.59
C TYR A 626 3.61 -5.60 -28.04
N SER A 627 3.09 -4.43 -27.64
CA SER A 627 1.74 -4.00 -28.04
C SER A 627 1.71 -3.53 -29.49
N ASP A 628 0.54 -3.58 -30.13
CA ASP A 628 0.37 -3.09 -31.51
C ASP A 628 0.82 -1.63 -31.65
N ARG A 629 0.59 -0.82 -30.62
CA ARG A 629 1.04 0.57 -30.54
C ARG A 629 2.58 0.67 -30.54
N ILE A 630 3.27 -0.18 -29.78
CA ILE A 630 4.73 -0.22 -29.74
C ILE A 630 5.28 -0.74 -31.08
N SER A 631 4.68 -1.80 -31.65
CA SER A 631 4.99 -2.32 -33.00
C SER A 631 4.93 -1.21 -34.05
N LEU A 632 3.84 -0.46 -34.05
CA LEU A 632 3.64 0.65 -34.99
C LEU A 632 4.71 1.73 -34.81
N ARG A 633 4.97 2.16 -33.57
CA ARG A 633 5.95 3.23 -33.31
C ARG A 633 7.38 2.81 -33.63
N VAL A 634 7.74 1.55 -33.40
CA VAL A 634 9.06 1.03 -33.78
C VAL A 634 9.20 0.94 -35.30
N ALA A 635 8.18 0.48 -36.01
CA ALA A 635 8.19 0.47 -37.48
C ALA A 635 8.32 1.90 -38.05
N GLN A 636 7.56 2.86 -37.51
CA GLN A 636 7.64 4.26 -37.92
C GLN A 636 9.02 4.88 -37.61
N ALA A 637 9.61 4.54 -36.46
CA ALA A 637 10.97 4.96 -36.12
C ALA A 637 11.99 4.41 -37.13
N GLN A 638 11.86 3.15 -37.56
CA GLN A 638 12.72 2.57 -38.59
C GLN A 638 12.58 3.30 -39.92
N THR A 639 11.35 3.57 -40.36
CA THR A 639 11.09 4.34 -41.60
C THR A 639 11.72 5.73 -41.55
N ILE A 640 11.63 6.44 -40.42
CA ILE A 640 12.29 7.74 -40.23
C ILE A 640 13.81 7.60 -40.36
N LEU A 641 14.41 6.60 -39.72
CA LEU A 641 15.86 6.37 -39.79
C LEU A 641 16.32 6.00 -41.20
N GLU A 642 15.57 5.14 -41.90
CA GLU A 642 15.85 4.77 -43.30
C GLU A 642 15.82 6.00 -44.22
N ALA A 643 14.77 6.83 -44.11
CA ALA A 643 14.64 8.06 -44.89
C ALA A 643 15.75 9.07 -44.61
N LEU A 644 16.27 9.13 -43.38
CA LEU A 644 17.30 10.08 -42.97
C LEU A 644 18.73 9.60 -43.27
N THR A 645 18.99 8.29 -43.20
CA THR A 645 20.34 7.73 -43.28
C THR A 645 20.63 7.01 -44.61
N GLY A 646 19.60 6.69 -45.40
CA GLY A 646 19.73 5.90 -46.63
C GLY A 646 20.15 4.44 -46.38
N ALA A 647 20.19 4.00 -45.12
CA ALA A 647 20.55 2.63 -44.74
C ALA A 647 19.30 1.75 -44.70
N ALA A 648 19.33 0.62 -45.43
CA ALA A 648 18.30 -0.42 -45.36
C ALA A 648 18.19 -1.00 -43.93
N PRO A 649 17.02 -1.55 -43.54
CA PRO A 649 16.77 -1.97 -42.16
C PRO A 649 17.81 -2.98 -41.70
N ARG A 650 18.49 -2.68 -40.59
CA ARG A 650 19.31 -3.70 -39.90
C ARG A 650 18.36 -4.71 -39.28
N SER A 651 18.31 -5.91 -39.86
CA SER A 651 17.71 -7.08 -39.22
C SER A 651 18.36 -7.26 -37.84
N THR A 652 17.62 -7.01 -36.77
CA THR A 652 18.08 -7.36 -35.43
C THR A 652 18.19 -8.88 -35.34
N GLY A 653 19.43 -9.37 -35.31
CA GLY A 653 19.75 -10.79 -35.23
C GLY A 653 19.17 -11.44 -33.98
N THR A 654 18.53 -12.58 -34.19
CA THR A 654 18.08 -13.53 -33.17
C THR A 654 19.25 -14.20 -32.44
N PRO A 655 19.21 -14.33 -31.10
CA PRO A 655 19.84 -15.45 -30.43
C PRO A 655 18.81 -16.32 -29.69
N GLY A 656 18.79 -17.61 -30.02
CA GLY A 656 18.19 -18.66 -29.19
C GLY A 656 16.92 -19.30 -29.75
N ALA A 657 17.10 -20.40 -30.50
CA ALA A 657 16.05 -21.31 -30.90
C ALA A 657 15.44 -22.05 -29.70
N GLY A 658 14.11 -22.05 -29.59
CA GLY A 658 13.38 -22.86 -28.62
C GLY A 658 11.90 -22.49 -28.55
N ALA A 659 11.07 -23.21 -29.33
CA ALA A 659 9.60 -23.20 -29.38
C ALA A 659 8.91 -21.89 -29.86
N GLN A 660 8.62 -21.84 -31.16
CA GLN A 660 7.82 -20.80 -31.85
C GLN A 660 6.34 -20.83 -31.39
N PRO A 661 5.72 -19.64 -31.28
CA PRO A 661 4.78 -19.20 -32.30
C PRO A 661 5.32 -17.98 -33.08
N ALA A 662 4.80 -17.78 -34.28
CA ALA A 662 5.35 -17.03 -35.41
C ALA A 662 6.06 -15.68 -35.11
N HIS A 663 7.11 -15.43 -35.89
CA HIS A 663 7.99 -14.24 -35.90
C HIS A 663 7.18 -12.91 -36.08
N PRO A 664 7.47 -11.81 -35.35
CA PRO A 664 6.76 -10.53 -35.47
C PRO A 664 6.84 -9.88 -36.86
N ALA A 665 7.96 -10.02 -37.56
CA ALA A 665 8.12 -9.57 -38.95
C ALA A 665 7.30 -10.41 -39.96
N GLN A 666 7.11 -11.71 -39.67
CA GLN A 666 6.25 -12.57 -40.47
C GLN A 666 4.77 -12.35 -40.16
N GLN A 667 4.41 -11.96 -38.93
CA GLN A 667 3.04 -11.55 -38.60
C GLN A 667 2.68 -10.20 -39.23
N ALA A 668 3.59 -9.22 -39.22
CA ALA A 668 3.39 -7.95 -39.95
C ALA A 668 3.30 -8.15 -41.49
N GLN A 669 4.10 -9.06 -42.06
CA GLN A 669 3.99 -9.45 -43.48
C GLN A 669 2.80 -10.37 -43.79
N ALA A 670 2.27 -11.13 -42.82
CA ALA A 670 1.08 -11.96 -43.00
C ALA A 670 -0.23 -11.17 -42.88
N VAL A 671 -0.22 -10.08 -42.12
CA VAL A 671 -1.37 -9.17 -41.98
C VAL A 671 -1.52 -8.26 -43.20
N LEU A 672 -0.45 -7.97 -43.94
CA LEU A 672 -0.49 -7.06 -45.09
C LEU A 672 -1.33 -7.60 -46.28
N PRO A 673 -1.27 -8.89 -46.66
CA PRO A 673 -2.20 -9.50 -47.62
C PRO A 673 -3.62 -9.60 -47.08
N HIS A 674 -3.80 -9.91 -45.80
CA HIS A 674 -5.12 -9.98 -45.18
C HIS A 674 -5.79 -8.60 -45.08
N ALA A 675 -5.02 -7.54 -44.82
CA ALA A 675 -5.48 -6.15 -44.86
C ALA A 675 -5.84 -5.72 -46.29
N LYS A 676 -5.08 -6.15 -47.31
CA LYS A 676 -5.41 -5.94 -48.74
C LYS A 676 -6.64 -6.72 -49.20
N GLU A 677 -6.84 -7.94 -48.70
CA GLU A 677 -8.00 -8.78 -49.00
C GLU A 677 -9.26 -8.30 -48.27
N VAL A 678 -9.14 -7.88 -47.00
CA VAL A 678 -10.21 -7.24 -46.22
C VAL A 678 -10.59 -5.89 -46.82
N LEU A 679 -9.63 -5.11 -47.37
CA LEU A 679 -9.92 -3.90 -48.16
C LEU A 679 -10.61 -4.21 -49.50
N ARG A 680 -10.36 -5.38 -50.12
CA ARG A 680 -11.08 -5.87 -51.32
C ARG A 680 -12.48 -6.38 -50.99
N GLU A 681 -12.67 -7.11 -49.88
CA GLU A 681 -13.98 -7.59 -49.43
C GLU A 681 -14.86 -6.44 -48.90
N LEU A 682 -14.28 -5.44 -48.23
CA LEU A 682 -14.98 -4.22 -47.79
C LEU A 682 -15.34 -3.27 -48.94
N ALA A 683 -14.65 -3.36 -50.09
CA ALA A 683 -15.06 -2.68 -51.33
C ALA A 683 -16.31 -3.32 -51.97
N VAL A 684 -16.73 -4.53 -51.52
CA VAL A 684 -17.90 -5.25 -52.04
C VAL A 684 -19.00 -5.43 -50.97
N GLY A 685 -18.69 -5.34 -49.67
CA GLY A 685 -19.63 -5.58 -48.59
C GLY A 685 -19.91 -4.36 -47.69
N GLN A 686 -20.92 -3.55 -48.02
CA GLN A 686 -21.56 -2.68 -47.03
C GLN A 686 -22.46 -3.50 -46.10
N LYS A 687 -22.14 -3.53 -44.80
CA LYS A 687 -23.07 -3.32 -43.64
C LYS A 687 -22.46 -3.88 -42.34
N GLY A 688 -22.39 -3.02 -41.31
CA GLY A 688 -22.22 -3.45 -39.91
C GLY A 688 -21.15 -2.66 -39.18
N GLY A 689 -21.56 -1.90 -38.17
CA GLY A 689 -20.73 -0.88 -37.50
C GLY A 689 -19.84 -1.42 -36.38
N GLU A 690 -18.64 -0.86 -36.30
CA GLU A 690 -17.78 -0.85 -35.12
C GLU A 690 -16.81 0.35 -35.23
N THR A 691 -16.80 1.23 -34.22
CA THR A 691 -16.16 2.56 -34.26
C THR A 691 -14.66 2.56 -33.91
N ALA A 692 -14.11 1.48 -33.34
CA ALA A 692 -12.69 1.41 -32.95
C ALA A 692 -11.75 1.16 -34.15
N GLY A 693 -12.26 0.58 -35.24
CA GLY A 693 -11.49 0.37 -36.47
C GLY A 693 -11.44 1.59 -37.38
N ALA A 694 -12.23 2.64 -37.12
CA ALA A 694 -12.33 3.81 -37.99
C ALA A 694 -11.15 4.78 -37.84
N GLU A 695 -10.61 4.97 -36.63
CA GLU A 695 -9.45 5.85 -36.40
C GLU A 695 -8.16 5.30 -37.05
N ILE A 696 -7.92 3.99 -36.94
CA ILE A 696 -6.78 3.32 -37.60
C ILE A 696 -6.93 3.36 -39.13
N LYS A 697 -8.18 3.28 -39.64
CA LYS A 697 -8.49 3.38 -41.08
C LYS A 697 -8.19 4.77 -41.64
N ILE A 698 -8.39 5.83 -40.87
CA ILE A 698 -8.16 7.21 -41.31
C ILE A 698 -6.65 7.54 -41.28
N GLU A 699 -5.91 7.15 -40.24
CA GLU A 699 -4.45 7.37 -40.18
C GLU A 699 -3.70 6.63 -41.30
N ALA A 700 -4.09 5.39 -41.62
CA ALA A 700 -3.48 4.63 -42.72
C ALA A 700 -3.72 5.28 -44.09
N LEU A 701 -4.87 5.92 -44.26
CA LEU A 701 -5.27 6.63 -45.48
C LEU A 701 -4.49 7.94 -45.65
N ILE A 702 -4.26 8.68 -44.57
CA ILE A 702 -3.45 9.90 -44.53
C ILE A 702 -2.01 9.61 -44.96
N TRP A 703 -1.43 8.50 -44.50
CA TRP A 703 -0.07 8.10 -44.88
C TRP A 703 0.05 7.65 -46.34
N LEU A 704 -0.99 7.03 -46.89
CA LEU A 704 -1.03 6.64 -48.31
C LEU A 704 -1.08 7.85 -49.25
N VAL A 705 -1.84 8.88 -48.88
CA VAL A 705 -1.91 10.14 -49.64
C VAL A 705 -0.64 10.96 -49.48
N ALA A 706 -0.07 11.04 -48.28
CA ALA A 706 1.22 11.71 -48.03
C ALA A 706 2.39 11.04 -48.77
N ALA A 707 2.43 9.70 -48.81
CA ALA A 707 3.42 8.95 -49.58
C ALA A 707 3.25 9.17 -51.10
N ALA A 708 2.02 9.22 -51.61
CA ALA A 708 1.75 9.53 -53.01
C ALA A 708 2.16 10.97 -53.39
N HIS A 709 2.06 11.92 -52.45
CA HIS A 709 2.52 13.29 -52.65
C HIS A 709 4.05 13.40 -52.71
N LEU A 710 4.76 12.56 -51.93
CA LEU A 710 6.22 12.54 -51.87
C LEU A 710 6.87 11.79 -53.04
N ASP A 711 6.25 10.71 -53.55
CA ASP A 711 6.81 9.88 -54.64
C ASP A 711 6.23 10.18 -56.04
N GLY A 712 5.02 10.74 -56.15
CA GLY A 712 4.28 10.81 -57.42
C GLY A 712 3.82 12.20 -57.88
N GLY A 713 3.99 13.24 -57.07
CA GLY A 713 3.50 14.60 -57.35
C GLY A 713 1.98 14.79 -57.15
N PRO A 714 1.48 16.04 -57.26
CA PRO A 714 0.11 16.41 -56.86
C PRO A 714 -1.01 15.68 -57.60
N ASP A 715 -0.76 15.23 -58.83
CA ASP A 715 -1.75 14.51 -59.65
C ASP A 715 -2.04 13.08 -59.15
N ALA A 716 -1.06 12.43 -58.50
CA ALA A 716 -1.23 11.11 -57.92
C ALA A 716 -2.09 11.13 -56.64
N ALA A 717 -1.97 12.21 -55.85
CA ALA A 717 -2.80 12.44 -54.66
C ALA A 717 -4.26 12.75 -55.03
N ALA A 718 -4.49 13.52 -56.10
CA ALA A 718 -5.83 13.83 -56.60
C ALA A 718 -6.61 12.60 -57.09
N LEU A 719 -5.93 11.66 -57.75
CA LEU A 719 -6.49 10.38 -58.19
C LEU A 719 -6.89 9.45 -57.03
N LEU A 720 -6.11 9.44 -55.94
CA LEU A 720 -6.41 8.68 -54.72
C LEU A 720 -7.58 9.29 -53.93
N LEU A 721 -7.66 10.62 -53.85
CA LEU A 721 -8.79 11.31 -53.23
C LEU A 721 -10.10 11.04 -53.98
N ALA A 722 -10.06 11.04 -55.32
CA ALA A 722 -11.23 10.81 -56.16
C ALA A 722 -11.81 9.38 -56.05
N ALA A 723 -11.04 8.42 -55.52
CA ALA A 723 -11.47 7.04 -55.31
C ALA A 723 -12.21 6.82 -53.96
N LEU A 724 -12.28 7.84 -53.09
CA LEU A 724 -12.91 7.76 -51.77
C LEU A 724 -14.40 8.09 -51.81
N THR A 725 -15.15 7.61 -50.81
CA THR A 725 -16.56 8.00 -50.68
C THR A 725 -16.66 9.47 -50.25
N PRO A 726 -17.76 10.19 -50.59
CA PRO A 726 -17.92 11.60 -50.20
C PRO A 726 -17.83 11.85 -48.69
N ALA A 727 -18.19 10.87 -47.86
CA ALA A 727 -18.08 10.95 -46.40
C ALA A 727 -16.62 10.85 -45.92
N ASP A 728 -15.83 9.98 -46.56
CA ASP A 728 -14.40 9.83 -46.27
C ASP A 728 -13.58 11.01 -46.82
N GLN A 729 -13.99 11.57 -47.96
CA GLN A 729 -13.45 12.84 -48.47
C GLN A 729 -13.76 14.00 -47.50
N GLN A 730 -14.96 14.07 -46.94
CA GLN A 730 -15.30 15.08 -45.93
C GLN A 730 -14.53 14.91 -44.62
N ALA A 731 -14.28 13.67 -44.17
CA ALA A 731 -13.46 13.38 -42.99
C ALA A 731 -11.98 13.74 -43.24
N TYR A 732 -11.43 13.39 -44.41
CA TYR A 732 -10.10 13.77 -44.85
C TYR A 732 -9.95 15.30 -44.93
N ILE A 733 -10.88 15.99 -45.61
CA ILE A 733 -10.87 17.45 -45.74
C ILE A 733 -11.04 18.14 -44.38
N ALA A 734 -11.80 17.57 -43.45
CA ALA A 734 -11.97 18.13 -42.10
C ALA A 734 -10.70 18.00 -41.24
N GLU A 735 -9.95 16.90 -41.34
CA GLU A 735 -8.66 16.74 -40.66
C GLU A 735 -7.52 17.49 -41.36
N GLU A 736 -7.47 17.49 -42.70
CA GLU A 736 -6.52 18.31 -43.46
C GLU A 736 -6.77 19.79 -43.18
N ALA A 737 -8.02 20.29 -43.23
CA ALA A 737 -8.33 21.66 -42.89
C ALA A 737 -7.97 21.98 -41.43
N TYR A 738 -8.08 21.02 -40.50
CA TYR A 738 -7.64 21.21 -39.11
C TYR A 738 -6.12 21.37 -38.99
N TRP A 739 -5.33 20.60 -39.76
CA TRP A 739 -3.87 20.69 -39.78
C TRP A 739 -3.35 21.87 -40.63
N LEU A 740 -3.99 22.18 -41.76
CA LEU A 740 -3.68 23.31 -42.64
C LEU A 740 -4.03 24.64 -41.99
N VAL A 741 -5.16 24.74 -41.27
CA VAL A 741 -5.49 25.94 -40.47
C VAL A 741 -4.51 26.10 -39.31
N LYS A 742 -4.04 25.01 -38.68
CA LYS A 742 -2.95 25.10 -37.69
C LYS A 742 -1.60 25.51 -38.28
N LEU A 743 -1.33 25.16 -39.54
CA LEU A 743 -0.12 25.57 -40.24
C LEU A 743 -0.19 27.04 -40.70
N LEU A 744 -1.33 27.49 -41.21
CA LEU A 744 -1.56 28.88 -41.63
C LEU A 744 -1.58 29.85 -40.43
N ILE A 745 -2.14 29.42 -39.28
CA ILE A 745 -2.06 30.18 -38.02
C ILE A 745 -0.63 30.24 -37.46
N ALA A 746 0.26 29.31 -37.86
CA ALA A 746 1.66 29.31 -37.45
C ALA A 746 2.58 30.13 -38.37
N GLU A 747 2.13 30.50 -39.58
CA GLU A 747 2.90 31.31 -40.53
C GLU A 747 2.48 32.79 -40.60
N GLU A 748 1.23 33.14 -40.29
CA GLU A 748 0.81 34.55 -40.19
C GLU A 748 0.51 34.93 -38.73
N GLY A 749 1.36 35.79 -38.16
CA GLY A 749 1.03 36.49 -36.94
C GLY A 749 -0.08 37.51 -37.17
N SER A 750 -1.34 37.08 -37.01
CA SER A 750 -2.49 37.92 -36.63
C SER A 750 -3.62 37.08 -36.04
#